data_AF-A0A353NYN3-F1
#
_entry.id   AF-A0A353NYN3-F1
#
_cell.length_a   1.000
_cell.length_b   1.000
_cell.length_c   1.000
_cell.angle_alpha   90.00
_cell.angle_beta   90.00
_cell.angle_gamma   90.00
#
_symmetry.space_group_name_H-M   'P 1'
#
loop_
_entity.id
_entity.type
_entity.pdbx_description
1 polymer ?
#
loop_
_entity_poly.entity_id
_entity_poly.type
_entity_poly.pdbx_seq_one_letter_code
_entity_poly.pdbx_strand_id
1 'polypeptide(L)'
;MHIFKLRENYFVSLCIITILMTAQIIAQPTNEITLNYFSGIDDVYINASSQTINYSASSYMRIGTTSGSELRQLLRFNIEAIKSLQDVNVTSAVLTLYYSGGNRTSSPTNINIGLYKVLPANADWLENTATWNKKVQTESIPWAGSPGLSTANVDYNDQLLATIAHRPSYGYGDYVDITIPASVIAGWVDEPNTNGGLLLTYLGSDPTGYAEFYDSAYTGSAPKLKITYTAPWLVKPIEIITGKIERHVPHITAENQNLGAWTVSGTATGTVANSSDVKLWRDTVAKVAISSPSAGSYLTLTPPSPISISGTWDGIDMWVHGPVSTYSSPVSITLNLRDNNNNNFTINMIGGGTSYDGGAWWSMAHGTPASATTFPVRLVSIQFSNIAAGTDVLYWDAIRFYQDTTTPANPSLDTLPFPTTPDTILPSINAGTTYTNSVTYLGGKYYFSYNGSDCNTTYIYQPLTGTLSDLDLDYNGVFSFFPTTQDGGIYANVSGVSFTPASYGVASLQSSTFQPANNYLSTSWRWSKNGQTLTFDLTFQIKGKSLIIEAKDADKNKVTEFRIGRTESSSEYKLFPIPFWENRQTERPQILMVTGGLFYTAILDWYNTNASRFMFESEPRNSDGTARVSYNAYYYPKTDGNLNWLNERLFLTVSNKISEVLPNIPNPPSPNGDITKNLLYIARDFNFYDPLDIDYEINMWKLFKAYGINNLFIRFHGNMFKTPLASQNMTLTTNVGLEIGGDLAVKKLVSELRSLGYYVAPYTDYRIIHPLNNSFSNELVALWQDSKWSQACGSAFMLKPSIQCEKALYWDNQLKTKFGFNAVYSDETTNTAPWGGLVDYDARITRAGMLRSSFEANGKLLLTERDALGLVWSEGTVQYMWAGLCDTAYSQTNHPDDPNLLVDFKLLKIQPLENDNGVDLFVPADRSLDWRLATQILYGDMGYLSDRGAEGPLTIGQAKYVADYESILKSYYMMRQLQAYYAMTMPDQILYADDSGTLVSTEWAIRNDYHLNNKVYIGYPNGLNVYVNRNQATNWIISLDGKTYVLPPNGYIAQKDAELVEYSALINDVRVDYSKGLSYTYCNARGALTDFGNIVGKRSYVLSGDANDSWLIPTPYISAERVTLKGSYNNVIVRGYDKDDKLLPIAISHTINNGNLEIITNSNVFKYRINKSPQTCDDVWKYDMGFKADINKDCIVDLRDGTIIFENWLVENENIN
;
A
#
# COMPACT_ATOMS: atom_id res chain seq x y z
N MET A 1 -79.55 -2.39 25.56
CA MET A 1 -80.64 -1.43 25.81
C MET A 1 -80.47 -0.27 24.83
N HIS A 2 -81.47 -0.13 23.97
CA HIS A 2 -81.76 0.94 22.98
C HIS A 2 -81.68 2.38 23.53
N ILE A 3 -81.58 3.53 22.81
CA ILE A 3 -81.39 4.04 21.41
C ILE A 3 -81.15 5.59 21.56
N PHE A 4 -80.53 6.25 20.55
CA PHE A 4 -80.75 7.63 19.98
C PHE A 4 -79.45 8.48 19.91
N LYS A 5 -78.85 8.66 18.71
CA LYS A 5 -79.00 9.79 17.70
C LYS A 5 -78.46 11.14 18.23
N LEU A 6 -77.71 12.02 17.53
CA LEU A 6 -77.48 12.32 16.10
C LEU A 6 -76.40 13.45 15.99
N ARG A 7 -75.76 13.57 14.82
CA ARG A 7 -75.19 14.75 14.08
C ARG A 7 -73.77 14.49 13.55
N GLU A 8 -73.60 14.11 12.28
CA GLU A 8 -73.47 14.96 11.06
C GLU A 8 -72.07 15.59 10.90
N ASN A 9 -71.19 15.03 10.05
CA ASN A 9 -70.98 15.50 8.66
C ASN A 9 -69.73 14.88 7.97
N TYR A 10 -69.97 14.33 6.79
CA TYR A 10 -69.13 14.14 5.60
C TYR A 10 -67.70 13.59 5.72
N PHE A 11 -67.54 12.30 5.38
CA PHE A 11 -66.34 11.81 4.70
C PHE A 11 -66.70 10.90 3.52
N VAL A 12 -65.92 11.09 2.47
CA VAL A 12 -66.05 10.64 1.09
C VAL A 12 -65.86 9.13 0.94
N SER A 13 -66.64 8.50 0.07
CA SER A 13 -66.29 7.21 -0.52
C SER A 13 -66.74 7.11 -1.98
N LEU A 14 -65.75 6.74 -2.78
CA LEU A 14 -65.79 5.90 -3.97
C LEU A 14 -66.22 6.47 -5.33
N CYS A 15 -65.33 6.14 -6.29
CA CYS A 15 -65.49 6.01 -7.73
C CYS A 15 -65.33 7.26 -8.58
N ILE A 16 -64.07 7.62 -8.87
CA ILE A 16 -63.65 7.92 -10.24
C ILE A 16 -62.44 7.07 -10.61
N ILE A 17 -62.66 6.26 -11.63
CA ILE A 17 -61.71 5.53 -12.46
C ILE A 17 -60.78 6.56 -13.12
N THR A 18 -59.48 6.49 -12.88
CA THR A 18 -58.49 7.15 -13.75
C THR A 18 -57.24 6.28 -13.83
N ILE A 19 -56.90 5.98 -15.08
CA ILE A 19 -55.66 5.42 -15.58
C ILE A 19 -54.48 6.14 -14.92
N LEU A 20 -53.74 5.44 -14.06
CA LEU A 20 -52.36 5.78 -13.73
C LEU A 20 -51.57 4.47 -13.72
N MET A 21 -51.10 4.09 -14.92
CA MET A 21 -49.82 3.41 -15.01
C MET A 21 -48.80 4.36 -14.38
N THR A 22 -48.48 4.17 -13.10
CA THR A 22 -47.25 4.68 -12.53
C THR A 22 -46.12 3.88 -13.18
N ALA A 23 -45.68 4.34 -14.35
CA ALA A 23 -44.26 4.25 -14.66
C ALA A 23 -43.56 4.95 -13.49
N GLN A 24 -43.01 4.19 -12.56
CA GLN A 24 -41.94 4.71 -11.71
C GLN A 24 -40.85 5.11 -12.71
N ILE A 25 -40.76 6.41 -13.00
CA ILE A 25 -39.56 6.98 -13.59
C ILE A 25 -38.51 6.83 -12.49
N ILE A 26 -37.79 5.72 -12.54
CA ILE A 26 -36.66 5.46 -11.64
C ILE A 26 -35.61 6.52 -12.01
N ALA A 27 -35.37 7.47 -11.10
CA ALA A 27 -34.32 8.45 -11.28
C ALA A 27 -32.98 7.70 -11.37
N GLN A 28 -32.18 8.02 -12.40
CA GLN A 28 -30.81 7.52 -12.51
C GLN A 28 -30.02 7.94 -11.26
N PRO A 29 -29.13 7.10 -10.71
CA PRO A 29 -28.30 7.51 -9.59
C PRO A 29 -27.40 8.68 -10.00
N THR A 30 -27.25 9.60 -9.06
CA THR A 30 -26.45 10.81 -9.21
C THR A 30 -25.23 10.77 -8.31
N ASN A 31 -24.13 11.38 -8.75
CA ASN A 31 -22.96 11.66 -7.91
C ASN A 31 -22.74 13.18 -7.78
N GLU A 32 -21.89 13.59 -6.84
CA GLU A 32 -21.66 14.99 -6.51
C GLU A 32 -20.17 15.33 -6.46
N ILE A 33 -19.82 16.54 -6.87
CA ILE A 33 -18.49 17.13 -6.71
C ILE A 33 -18.65 18.53 -6.12
N THR A 34 -17.75 18.92 -5.21
CA THR A 34 -17.78 20.25 -4.57
C THR A 34 -16.49 21.01 -4.86
N LEU A 35 -16.60 22.03 -5.71
CA LEU A 35 -15.53 22.98 -6.01
C LEU A 35 -15.49 24.07 -4.92
N ASN A 36 -14.30 24.41 -4.44
CA ASN A 36 -14.08 25.37 -3.36
C ASN A 36 -12.69 26.02 -3.49
N TYR A 37 -12.24 26.74 -2.45
CA TYR A 37 -10.95 27.43 -2.47
C TYR A 37 -9.73 26.50 -2.64
N PHE A 38 -9.79 25.25 -2.19
CA PHE A 38 -8.71 24.28 -2.39
C PHE A 38 -8.61 23.80 -3.84
N SER A 39 -9.74 23.71 -4.56
CA SER A 39 -9.79 23.24 -5.94
C SER A 39 -9.57 24.34 -6.98
N GLY A 40 -9.39 25.59 -6.54
CA GLY A 40 -9.29 26.76 -7.40
C GLY A 40 -10.63 27.48 -7.56
N ILE A 41 -10.68 28.67 -6.98
CA ILE A 41 -11.72 29.68 -7.15
C ILE A 41 -11.02 31.01 -7.40
N ASP A 42 -11.55 31.80 -8.33
CA ASP A 42 -11.21 33.22 -8.48
C ASP A 42 -12.40 34.03 -7.98
N ASP A 43 -12.18 34.97 -7.06
CA ASP A 43 -13.24 35.85 -6.61
C ASP A 43 -12.77 37.29 -6.37
N VAL A 44 -13.57 38.24 -6.81
CA VAL A 44 -13.24 39.66 -6.66
C VAL A 44 -14.52 40.48 -6.58
N TYR A 45 -14.60 41.35 -5.58
CA TYR A 45 -15.55 42.45 -5.65
C TYR A 45 -14.91 43.70 -6.24
N ILE A 46 -15.68 44.40 -7.07
CA ILE A 46 -15.29 45.64 -7.72
C ILE A 46 -16.13 46.79 -7.18
N ASN A 47 -15.52 47.95 -7.00
CA ASN A 47 -16.13 49.13 -6.38
C ASN A 47 -16.12 50.32 -7.33
N ALA A 48 -17.30 50.87 -7.63
CA ALA A 48 -17.47 51.99 -8.54
C ALA A 48 -16.72 53.28 -8.13
N SER A 49 -16.51 53.50 -6.82
CA SER A 49 -15.72 54.65 -6.33
C SER A 49 -14.22 54.48 -6.49
N SER A 50 -13.75 53.25 -6.66
CA SER A 50 -12.34 52.88 -6.65
C SER A 50 -12.00 52.12 -7.91
N GLN A 51 -12.15 52.81 -9.06
CA GLN A 51 -12.29 52.15 -10.35
C GLN A 51 -11.06 51.38 -10.84
N THR A 52 -9.91 51.61 -10.22
CA THR A 52 -8.61 51.00 -10.52
C THR A 52 -8.08 50.14 -9.37
N ILE A 53 -8.87 49.94 -8.32
CA ILE A 53 -8.48 49.12 -7.16
C ILE A 53 -9.10 47.74 -7.31
N ASN A 54 -8.29 46.72 -7.07
CA ASN A 54 -8.73 45.34 -6.92
C ASN A 54 -8.87 45.01 -5.43
N TYR A 55 -9.92 44.27 -5.06
CA TYR A 55 -10.23 43.89 -3.69
C TYR A 55 -10.17 42.38 -3.41
N SER A 56 -9.50 41.59 -4.25
CA SER A 56 -9.40 40.12 -4.16
C SER A 56 -8.69 39.52 -2.92
N ALA A 57 -8.47 40.29 -1.85
CA ALA A 57 -7.84 39.84 -0.61
C ALA A 57 -8.50 40.47 0.63
N SER A 58 -9.75 40.91 0.49
CA SER A 58 -10.42 41.70 1.54
C SER A 58 -10.94 40.85 2.70
N SER A 59 -10.71 39.53 2.71
CA SER A 59 -11.32 38.52 3.60
C SER A 59 -12.85 38.39 3.44
N TYR A 60 -13.44 39.21 2.57
CA TYR A 60 -14.89 39.38 2.42
C TYR A 60 -15.25 39.81 0.99
N MET A 61 -16.36 39.27 0.50
CA MET A 61 -17.06 39.69 -0.72
C MET A 61 -18.17 40.68 -0.36
N ARG A 62 -18.32 41.78 -1.12
CA ARG A 62 -19.38 42.77 -0.88
C ARG A 62 -20.23 43.04 -2.12
N ILE A 63 -21.55 43.00 -1.94
CA ILE A 63 -22.52 43.20 -3.01
C ILE A 63 -23.60 44.17 -2.54
N GLY A 64 -23.83 45.29 -3.24
CA GLY A 64 -24.74 46.33 -2.76
C GLY A 64 -24.30 47.74 -3.10
N THR A 65 -24.67 48.68 -2.25
CA THR A 65 -24.24 50.07 -2.33
C THR A 65 -23.63 50.50 -1.00
N THR A 66 -22.42 51.07 -1.03
CA THR A 66 -21.78 51.69 0.14
C THR A 66 -21.43 53.13 -0.20
N SER A 67 -21.92 54.07 0.62
CA SER A 67 -21.68 55.52 0.42
C SER A 67 -22.04 56.00 -1.00
N GLY A 68 -23.15 55.49 -1.56
CA GLY A 68 -23.60 55.81 -2.93
C GLY A 68 -22.79 55.17 -4.06
N SER A 69 -21.84 54.28 -3.75
CA SER A 69 -21.02 53.57 -4.73
C SER A 69 -21.43 52.10 -4.85
N GLU A 70 -21.62 51.64 -6.08
CA GLU A 70 -22.03 50.27 -6.38
C GLU A 70 -20.87 49.28 -6.17
N LEU A 71 -21.20 48.15 -5.54
CA LEU A 71 -20.32 47.02 -5.27
C LEU A 71 -20.88 45.77 -5.94
N ARG A 72 -20.04 45.09 -6.74
CA ARG A 72 -20.41 43.89 -7.48
C ARG A 72 -19.38 42.80 -7.23
N GLN A 73 -19.80 41.54 -7.25
CA GLN A 73 -18.91 40.40 -7.08
C GLN A 73 -18.84 39.56 -8.35
N LEU A 74 -17.62 39.16 -8.71
CA LEU A 74 -17.33 38.14 -9.71
C LEU A 74 -16.87 36.87 -9.01
N LEU A 75 -17.35 35.73 -9.49
CA LEU A 75 -16.95 34.40 -9.01
C LEU A 75 -16.68 33.49 -10.20
N ARG A 76 -15.52 32.85 -10.25
CA ARG A 76 -15.22 31.80 -11.23
C ARG A 76 -14.66 30.58 -10.51
N PHE A 77 -15.16 29.41 -10.88
CA PHE A 77 -14.70 28.13 -10.33
C PHE A 77 -13.90 27.38 -11.38
N ASN A 78 -12.82 26.71 -10.97
CA ASN A 78 -12.12 25.78 -11.83
C ASN A 78 -12.95 24.50 -12.02
N ILE A 79 -13.46 24.30 -13.24
CA ILE A 79 -14.29 23.15 -13.61
C ILE A 79 -13.52 22.02 -14.32
N GLU A 80 -12.19 22.12 -14.42
CA GLU A 80 -11.37 21.14 -15.15
C GLU A 80 -11.56 19.70 -14.65
N ALA A 81 -11.73 19.52 -13.33
CA ALA A 81 -11.98 18.22 -12.73
C ALA A 81 -13.24 17.53 -13.30
N ILE A 82 -14.31 18.29 -13.55
CA ILE A 82 -15.57 17.75 -14.09
C ILE A 82 -15.44 17.47 -15.58
N LYS A 83 -14.79 18.36 -16.31
CA LYS A 83 -14.48 18.18 -17.73
C LYS A 83 -13.65 16.91 -17.98
N SER A 84 -12.80 16.55 -17.03
CA SER A 84 -11.98 15.35 -17.14
C SER A 84 -12.80 14.06 -17.05
N LEU A 85 -14.01 14.13 -16.49
CA LEU A 85 -14.95 13.01 -16.47
C LEU A 85 -15.52 12.81 -17.87
N GLN A 86 -15.50 11.57 -18.36
CA GLN A 86 -16.15 11.20 -19.63
C GLN A 86 -17.68 11.17 -19.43
N ASP A 87 -18.49 11.12 -20.49
CA ASP A 87 -19.98 11.00 -20.58
C ASP A 87 -20.85 11.44 -19.36
N VAL A 88 -20.48 12.52 -18.68
CA VAL A 88 -21.27 13.05 -17.56
C VAL A 88 -22.39 13.94 -18.07
N ASN A 89 -23.55 13.86 -17.42
CA ASN A 89 -24.65 14.78 -17.62
C ASN A 89 -24.94 15.53 -16.32
N VAL A 90 -24.76 16.85 -16.32
CA VAL A 90 -25.03 17.70 -15.14
C VAL A 90 -26.53 17.80 -14.90
N THR A 91 -26.98 17.40 -13.72
CA THR A 91 -28.40 17.40 -13.35
C THR A 91 -28.78 18.57 -12.45
N SER A 92 -27.87 19.04 -11.60
CA SER A 92 -28.07 20.24 -10.79
C SER A 92 -26.74 20.89 -10.40
N ALA A 93 -26.82 22.17 -10.02
CA ALA A 93 -25.69 22.91 -9.48
C ALA A 93 -26.18 23.86 -8.38
N VAL A 94 -25.42 23.95 -7.28
CA VAL A 94 -25.74 24.79 -6.12
C VAL A 94 -24.49 25.59 -5.73
N LEU A 95 -24.62 26.91 -5.74
CA LEU A 95 -23.63 27.83 -5.18
C LEU A 95 -23.97 28.09 -3.71
N THR A 96 -23.03 27.81 -2.81
CA THR A 96 -23.14 28.09 -1.38
C THR A 96 -22.25 29.28 -1.02
N LEU A 97 -22.84 30.30 -0.40
CA LEU A 97 -22.13 31.48 0.13
C LEU A 97 -22.29 31.55 1.65
N TYR A 98 -21.24 31.96 2.36
CA TYR A 98 -21.22 32.01 3.83
C TYR A 98 -21.23 33.45 4.34
N TYR A 99 -22.08 33.73 5.33
CA TYR A 99 -22.22 35.06 5.91
C TYR A 99 -21.04 35.39 6.85
N SER A 100 -20.43 36.56 6.65
CA SER A 100 -19.29 37.03 7.47
C SER A 100 -19.68 37.70 8.78
N GLY A 101 -20.98 37.92 9.02
CA GLY A 101 -21.50 38.58 10.22
C GLY A 101 -21.36 40.11 10.24
N GLY A 102 -20.95 40.74 9.14
CA GLY A 102 -20.82 42.18 9.01
C GLY A 102 -22.15 42.92 8.76
N ASN A 103 -23.09 42.93 9.70
CA ASN A 103 -24.19 43.90 9.64
C ASN A 103 -23.65 45.31 9.97
N ARG A 104 -23.29 46.08 8.94
CA ARG A 104 -23.24 47.57 9.03
C ARG A 104 -24.34 48.22 8.21
N THR A 105 -25.49 47.57 8.06
CA THR A 105 -26.67 48.25 7.52
C THR A 105 -27.36 49.02 8.65
N SER A 106 -27.53 50.32 8.48
CA SER A 106 -28.49 51.13 9.24
C SER A 106 -29.95 50.90 8.78
N SER A 107 -30.18 49.91 7.89
CA SER A 107 -31.43 49.70 7.16
C SER A 107 -32.02 48.31 7.46
N PRO A 108 -33.28 48.20 7.93
CA PRO A 108 -33.93 46.93 8.29
C PRO A 108 -34.44 46.12 7.08
N THR A 109 -33.95 46.39 5.87
CA THR A 109 -34.50 45.84 4.61
C THR A 109 -33.64 44.70 4.07
N ASN A 110 -34.28 43.71 3.43
CA ASN A 110 -33.59 42.60 2.77
C ASN A 110 -32.79 43.12 1.58
N ILE A 111 -31.51 42.72 1.48
CA ILE A 111 -30.66 43.03 0.33
C ILE A 111 -30.88 41.93 -0.72
N ASN A 112 -31.58 42.27 -1.80
CA ASN A 112 -31.84 41.35 -2.91
C ASN A 112 -30.70 41.42 -3.93
N ILE A 113 -30.06 40.28 -4.20
CA ILE A 113 -28.93 40.16 -5.12
C ILE A 113 -29.35 39.26 -6.29
N GLY A 114 -29.02 39.67 -7.51
CA GLY A 114 -29.23 38.89 -8.72
C GLY A 114 -27.96 38.18 -9.13
N LEU A 115 -28.10 36.92 -9.54
CA LEU A 115 -27.04 36.08 -10.08
C LEU A 115 -27.15 35.99 -11.61
N TYR A 116 -26.07 36.28 -12.32
CA TYR A 116 -26.02 36.28 -13.78
C TYR A 116 -24.81 35.51 -14.32
N LYS A 117 -24.91 34.99 -15.55
CA LYS A 117 -23.79 34.36 -16.27
C LYS A 117 -22.96 35.43 -16.98
N VAL A 118 -21.66 35.51 -16.72
CA VAL A 118 -20.75 36.40 -17.47
C VAL A 118 -20.59 35.87 -18.90
N LEU A 119 -20.56 36.76 -19.89
CA LEU A 119 -20.45 36.36 -21.29
C LEU A 119 -19.01 35.99 -21.68
N PRO A 120 -18.80 35.07 -22.65
CA PRO A 120 -17.46 34.59 -23.04
C PRO A 120 -16.46 35.69 -23.44
N ALA A 121 -16.94 36.81 -24.01
CA ALA A 121 -16.10 37.96 -24.37
C ALA A 121 -15.39 38.61 -23.17
N ASN A 122 -15.84 38.31 -21.95
CA ASN A 122 -15.28 38.80 -20.71
C ASN A 122 -14.78 37.66 -19.81
N ALA A 123 -14.54 36.46 -20.34
CA ALA A 123 -14.18 35.29 -19.52
C ALA A 123 -12.73 35.26 -19.02
N ASP A 124 -11.88 36.14 -19.55
CA ASP A 124 -10.44 36.25 -19.35
C ASP A 124 -10.02 37.18 -18.19
N TRP A 125 -10.92 37.50 -17.27
CA TRP A 125 -10.57 38.26 -16.06
C TRP A 125 -9.76 37.41 -15.07
N LEU A 126 -8.95 38.08 -14.24
CA LEU A 126 -8.10 37.47 -13.21
C LEU A 126 -8.39 38.08 -11.85
N GLU A 127 -8.51 37.25 -10.82
CA GLU A 127 -8.81 37.64 -9.44
C GLU A 127 -7.92 38.79 -8.96
N ASN A 128 -6.60 38.69 -9.16
CA ASN A 128 -5.63 39.66 -8.66
C ASN A 128 -5.49 40.96 -9.49
N THR A 129 -6.20 41.12 -10.61
CA THR A 129 -6.05 42.33 -11.47
C THR A 129 -7.36 42.88 -12.03
N ALA A 130 -8.50 42.25 -11.78
CA ALA A 130 -9.80 42.76 -12.20
C ALA A 130 -10.18 44.01 -11.37
N THR A 131 -10.70 45.02 -12.05
CA THR A 131 -11.11 46.30 -11.46
C THR A 131 -12.45 46.73 -12.05
N TRP A 132 -13.04 47.81 -11.52
CA TRP A 132 -14.25 48.37 -12.12
C TRP A 132 -14.03 48.72 -13.60
N ASN A 133 -12.93 49.35 -13.99
CA ASN A 133 -12.76 49.81 -15.37
C ASN A 133 -12.26 48.72 -16.34
N LYS A 134 -11.53 47.71 -15.84
CA LYS A 134 -10.74 46.80 -16.66
C LYS A 134 -10.78 45.36 -16.14
N LYS A 135 -10.77 44.41 -17.07
CA LYS A 135 -10.66 42.96 -16.82
C LYS A 135 -9.31 42.56 -16.24
N VAL A 136 -8.27 43.21 -16.75
CA VAL A 136 -6.87 43.01 -16.37
C VAL A 136 -6.22 44.39 -16.29
N GLN A 137 -5.90 44.85 -15.08
CA GLN A 137 -5.34 46.18 -14.84
C GLN A 137 -4.01 46.40 -15.56
N THR A 138 -3.16 45.37 -15.64
CA THR A 138 -1.82 45.42 -16.24
C THR A 138 -1.85 45.51 -17.76
N GLU A 139 -2.84 44.90 -18.42
CA GLU A 139 -2.97 44.86 -19.87
C GLU A 139 -3.89 45.96 -20.42
N SER A 140 -4.54 46.73 -19.53
CA SER A 140 -5.47 47.80 -19.89
C SER A 140 -6.72 47.40 -20.67
N ILE A 141 -7.13 46.13 -20.61
CA ILE A 141 -8.27 45.60 -21.37
C ILE A 141 -9.61 46.02 -20.72
N PRO A 142 -10.46 46.80 -21.41
CA PRO A 142 -11.77 47.20 -20.89
C PRO A 142 -12.77 46.02 -20.92
N TRP A 143 -13.82 46.11 -20.10
CA TRP A 143 -15.02 45.28 -20.26
C TRP A 143 -15.67 45.56 -21.62
N ALA A 144 -16.28 44.54 -22.24
CA ALA A 144 -16.79 44.64 -23.61
C ALA A 144 -17.88 45.72 -23.80
N GLY A 145 -18.71 45.95 -22.80
CA GLY A 145 -19.80 46.95 -22.80
C GLY A 145 -19.44 48.20 -22.04
N SER A 146 -19.37 48.10 -20.71
CA SER A 146 -19.14 49.25 -19.82
C SER A 146 -18.37 48.87 -18.56
N PRO A 147 -17.73 49.86 -17.89
CA PRO A 147 -17.07 49.62 -16.60
C PRO A 147 -17.97 48.86 -15.61
N GLY A 148 -17.39 47.85 -14.98
CA GLY A 148 -17.98 47.08 -13.89
C GLY A 148 -18.83 45.91 -14.36
N LEU A 149 -18.70 45.47 -15.63
CA LEU A 149 -19.64 44.55 -16.29
C LEU A 149 -21.09 45.04 -16.19
N SER A 150 -21.37 46.30 -16.54
CA SER A 150 -22.68 46.91 -16.30
C SER A 150 -23.68 46.82 -17.44
N THR A 151 -23.27 46.31 -18.60
CA THR A 151 -24.17 46.19 -19.76
C THR A 151 -24.69 44.75 -19.92
N ALA A 152 -25.98 44.53 -19.66
CA ALA A 152 -26.64 43.26 -19.97
C ALA A 152 -26.56 42.94 -21.48
N ASN A 153 -26.47 41.65 -21.83
CA ASN A 153 -26.23 41.09 -23.18
C ASN A 153 -24.92 41.46 -23.87
N VAL A 154 -24.07 42.28 -23.24
CA VAL A 154 -22.71 42.59 -23.72
C VAL A 154 -21.67 42.09 -22.73
N ASP A 155 -21.88 42.34 -21.44
CA ASP A 155 -20.99 41.93 -20.37
C ASP A 155 -21.41 40.60 -19.70
N TYR A 156 -22.71 40.46 -19.45
CA TYR A 156 -23.33 39.28 -18.84
C TYR A 156 -24.69 39.01 -19.49
N ASN A 157 -25.21 37.79 -19.37
CA ASN A 157 -26.51 37.41 -19.92
C ASN A 157 -27.64 38.16 -19.18
N ASP A 158 -28.59 38.77 -19.90
CA ASP A 158 -29.73 39.46 -19.29
C ASP A 158 -30.69 38.52 -18.54
N GLN A 159 -30.63 37.21 -18.82
CA GLN A 159 -31.38 36.19 -18.12
C GLN A 159 -30.85 36.00 -16.70
N LEU A 160 -31.67 36.39 -15.72
CA LEU A 160 -31.43 36.14 -14.31
C LEU A 160 -31.38 34.63 -14.03
N LEU A 161 -30.29 34.14 -13.42
CA LEU A 161 -30.13 32.74 -13.04
C LEU A 161 -30.85 32.43 -11.72
N ALA A 162 -30.72 33.31 -10.73
CA ALA A 162 -31.33 33.19 -9.41
C ALA A 162 -31.36 34.54 -8.67
N THR A 163 -32.18 34.63 -7.63
CA THR A 163 -32.22 35.76 -6.69
C THR A 163 -31.83 35.30 -5.30
N ILE A 164 -30.95 36.03 -4.64
CA ILE A 164 -30.45 35.78 -3.29
C ILE A 164 -31.05 36.84 -2.36
N ALA A 165 -31.70 36.39 -1.27
CA ALA A 165 -32.22 37.29 -0.26
C ALA A 165 -31.26 37.31 0.96
N HIS A 166 -30.40 38.32 1.04
CA HIS A 166 -29.55 38.52 2.21
C HIS A 166 -30.39 39.17 3.33
N ARG A 167 -30.60 38.42 4.42
CA ARG A 167 -31.45 38.83 5.55
C ARG A 167 -30.61 39.35 6.72
N PRO A 168 -30.94 40.52 7.29
CA PRO A 168 -30.23 41.05 8.46
C PRO A 168 -30.26 40.15 9.70
N SER A 169 -31.17 39.17 9.76
CA SER A 169 -31.31 38.23 10.88
C SER A 169 -30.33 37.07 10.89
N TYR A 170 -29.58 36.85 9.79
CA TYR A 170 -28.58 35.78 9.73
C TYR A 170 -27.29 36.19 10.43
N GLY A 171 -26.77 35.30 11.27
CA GLY A 171 -25.60 35.48 12.11
C GLY A 171 -24.30 35.06 11.44
N TYR A 172 -23.20 35.31 12.15
CA TYR A 172 -21.86 34.84 11.77
C TYR A 172 -21.85 33.32 11.57
N GLY A 173 -21.43 32.87 10.39
CA GLY A 173 -21.34 31.44 10.07
C GLY A 173 -22.61 30.81 9.45
N ASP A 174 -23.69 31.57 9.27
CA ASP A 174 -24.82 31.12 8.43
C ASP A 174 -24.38 30.97 6.96
N TYR A 175 -25.20 30.31 6.14
CA TYR A 175 -24.96 30.17 4.69
C TYR A 175 -26.25 30.29 3.87
N VAL A 176 -26.10 30.53 2.56
CA VAL A 176 -27.18 30.54 1.58
C VAL A 176 -26.82 29.65 0.39
N ASP A 177 -27.71 28.72 0.07
CA ASP A 177 -27.62 27.84 -1.11
C ASP A 177 -28.45 28.42 -2.26
N ILE A 178 -27.85 28.46 -3.45
CA ILE A 178 -28.40 29.11 -4.63
C ILE A 178 -28.37 28.12 -5.78
N THR A 179 -29.54 27.66 -6.23
CA THR A 179 -29.64 26.76 -7.37
C THR A 179 -29.30 27.49 -8.66
N ILE A 180 -28.30 26.97 -9.39
CA ILE A 180 -27.91 27.44 -10.72
C ILE A 180 -28.51 26.49 -11.77
N PRO A 181 -29.04 26.99 -12.90
CA PRO A 181 -29.49 26.13 -13.98
C PRO A 181 -28.37 25.19 -14.46
N ALA A 182 -28.63 23.88 -14.46
CA ALA A 182 -27.65 22.86 -14.83
C ALA A 182 -27.02 23.09 -16.22
N SER A 183 -27.77 23.67 -17.16
CA SER A 183 -27.29 24.01 -18.50
C SER A 183 -26.17 25.04 -18.52
N VAL A 184 -26.04 25.90 -17.49
CA VAL A 184 -24.93 26.86 -17.38
C VAL A 184 -23.63 26.11 -17.17
N ILE A 185 -23.62 25.19 -16.19
CA ILE A 185 -22.46 24.37 -15.85
C ILE A 185 -22.16 23.38 -16.98
N ALA A 186 -23.19 22.71 -17.53
CA ALA A 186 -23.02 21.81 -18.66
C ALA A 186 -22.33 22.49 -19.85
N GLY A 187 -22.76 23.72 -20.19
CA GLY A 187 -22.10 24.49 -21.25
C GLY A 187 -20.64 24.83 -20.96
N TRP A 188 -20.27 25.04 -19.69
CA TRP A 188 -18.86 25.22 -19.32
C TRP A 188 -18.07 23.91 -19.41
N VAL A 189 -18.67 22.78 -19.03
CA VAL A 189 -18.05 21.46 -19.17
C VAL A 189 -17.77 21.14 -20.65
N ASP A 190 -18.76 21.38 -21.51
CA ASP A 190 -18.67 21.14 -22.96
C ASP A 190 -17.66 22.08 -23.64
N GLU A 191 -17.67 23.37 -23.26
CA GLU A 191 -16.80 24.41 -23.82
C GLU A 191 -16.15 25.27 -22.72
N PRO A 192 -15.05 24.83 -22.09
CA PRO A 192 -14.45 25.49 -20.93
C PRO A 192 -14.01 26.94 -21.14
N ASN A 193 -13.63 27.29 -22.37
CA ASN A 193 -13.27 28.67 -22.73
C ASN A 193 -14.46 29.65 -22.63
N THR A 194 -15.68 29.14 -22.46
CA THR A 194 -16.89 29.94 -22.22
C THR A 194 -17.19 30.17 -20.73
N ASN A 195 -16.35 29.64 -19.83
CA ASN A 195 -16.46 29.83 -18.39
C ASN A 195 -16.03 31.23 -17.96
N GLY A 196 -16.91 32.22 -18.18
CA GLY A 196 -16.69 33.59 -17.70
C GLY A 196 -16.99 33.81 -16.22
N GLY A 197 -17.48 32.79 -15.52
CA GLY A 197 -17.92 32.89 -14.14
C GLY A 197 -19.33 33.49 -13.98
N LEU A 198 -19.60 33.89 -12.74
CA LEU A 198 -20.86 34.39 -12.24
C LEU A 198 -20.70 35.84 -11.79
N LEU A 199 -21.71 36.66 -12.08
CA LEU A 199 -21.84 38.02 -11.58
C LEU A 199 -22.94 38.06 -10.52
N LEU A 200 -22.61 38.59 -9.34
CA LEU A 200 -23.57 38.94 -8.31
C LEU A 200 -23.68 40.46 -8.22
N THR A 201 -24.90 40.96 -8.44
CA THR A 201 -25.18 42.40 -8.43
C THR A 201 -26.46 42.72 -7.67
N TYR A 202 -26.53 43.91 -7.08
CA TYR A 202 -27.65 44.35 -6.27
C TYR A 202 -28.87 44.69 -7.14
N LEU A 203 -30.05 44.20 -6.75
CA LEU A 203 -31.32 44.45 -7.45
C LEU A 203 -32.15 45.59 -6.84
N GLY A 204 -31.72 46.12 -5.69
CA GLY A 204 -32.43 47.18 -4.98
C GLY A 204 -31.87 48.57 -5.26
N SER A 205 -32.37 49.55 -4.51
CA SER A 205 -32.02 50.96 -4.66
C SER A 205 -31.60 51.64 -3.36
N ASP A 206 -31.37 50.87 -2.27
CA ASP A 206 -30.86 51.42 -1.01
C ASP A 206 -29.40 51.89 -1.22
N PRO A 207 -29.10 53.19 -1.08
CA PRO A 207 -27.77 53.75 -1.33
C PRO A 207 -26.75 53.39 -0.23
N THR A 208 -27.18 52.72 0.84
CA THR A 208 -26.37 52.33 1.99
C THR A 208 -26.46 50.84 2.33
N GLY A 209 -27.23 50.06 1.56
CA GLY A 209 -27.44 48.65 1.80
C GLY A 209 -26.44 47.77 1.05
N TYR A 210 -25.67 46.96 1.76
CA TYR A 210 -24.82 45.93 1.16
C TYR A 210 -24.86 44.62 1.96
N ALA A 211 -24.59 43.53 1.25
CA ALA A 211 -24.41 42.18 1.76
C ALA A 211 -22.93 41.85 1.83
N GLU A 212 -22.53 41.10 2.86
CA GLU A 212 -21.14 40.67 3.06
C GLU A 212 -21.06 39.16 3.27
N PHE A 213 -20.19 38.51 2.50
CA PHE A 213 -19.91 37.08 2.56
C PHE A 213 -18.41 36.87 2.69
N TYR A 214 -17.97 35.68 3.08
CA TYR A 214 -16.54 35.33 3.04
C TYR A 214 -16.04 35.13 1.61
N ASP A 215 -14.83 35.62 1.34
CA ASP A 215 -14.09 35.37 0.09
C ASP A 215 -13.26 34.08 0.16
N SER A 216 -12.50 33.79 -0.90
CA SER A 216 -11.62 32.63 -0.98
C SER A 216 -10.46 32.64 0.00
N ALA A 217 -10.06 33.80 0.54
CA ALA A 217 -8.97 33.92 1.50
C ALA A 217 -9.35 33.38 2.89
N TYR A 218 -10.65 33.23 3.19
CA TYR A 218 -11.13 32.70 4.45
C TYR A 218 -11.37 31.18 4.40
N THR A 219 -10.35 30.42 4.82
CA THR A 219 -10.35 28.95 4.81
C THR A 219 -11.56 28.35 5.55
N GLY A 220 -12.31 27.48 4.87
CA GLY A 220 -13.44 26.72 5.44
C GLY A 220 -14.83 27.32 5.19
N SER A 221 -14.91 28.65 5.00
CA SER A 221 -16.16 29.38 4.68
C SER A 221 -16.09 30.16 3.36
N ALA A 222 -15.11 29.90 2.51
CA ALA A 222 -15.09 30.40 1.13
C ALA A 222 -16.31 29.92 0.31
N PRO A 223 -16.67 30.60 -0.79
CA PRO A 223 -17.73 30.17 -1.69
C PRO A 223 -17.50 28.75 -2.23
N LYS A 224 -18.59 27.99 -2.39
CA LYS A 224 -18.54 26.61 -2.89
C LYS A 224 -19.51 26.40 -4.03
N LEU A 225 -19.11 25.68 -5.06
CA LEU A 225 -19.98 25.24 -6.14
C LEU A 225 -20.10 23.71 -6.09
N LYS A 226 -21.27 23.25 -5.68
CA LYS A 226 -21.64 21.83 -5.65
C LYS A 226 -22.34 21.47 -6.95
N ILE A 227 -21.86 20.46 -7.66
CA ILE A 227 -22.40 20.01 -8.94
C ILE A 227 -22.83 18.56 -8.80
N THR A 228 -24.08 18.27 -9.16
CA THR A 228 -24.65 16.92 -9.20
C THR A 228 -24.75 16.47 -10.65
N TYR A 229 -24.32 15.25 -10.93
CA TYR A 229 -24.29 14.68 -12.29
C TYR A 229 -24.69 13.21 -12.31
N THR A 230 -25.07 12.73 -13.49
CA THR A 230 -25.30 11.30 -13.79
C THR A 230 -24.30 10.80 -14.81
N ALA A 231 -23.97 9.52 -14.78
CA ALA A 231 -23.12 8.88 -15.77
C ALA A 231 -23.43 7.39 -15.94
N PRO A 232 -23.20 6.80 -17.13
CA PRO A 232 -23.39 5.36 -17.37
C PRO A 232 -22.65 4.44 -16.37
N TRP A 233 -21.43 4.79 -15.95
CA TRP A 233 -20.64 3.98 -15.00
C TRP A 233 -21.11 4.05 -13.54
N LEU A 234 -22.11 4.89 -13.22
CA LEU A 234 -22.78 4.84 -11.90
C LEU A 234 -23.74 3.64 -11.80
N VAL A 235 -24.20 3.10 -12.93
CA VAL A 235 -25.16 1.98 -12.98
C VAL A 235 -24.65 0.76 -13.72
N LYS A 236 -23.53 0.84 -14.46
CA LYS A 236 -22.95 -0.31 -15.17
C LYS A 236 -21.42 -0.37 -15.06
N PRO A 237 -20.78 -1.53 -14.82
CA PRO A 237 -19.31 -1.63 -14.80
C PRO A 237 -18.65 -1.12 -16.08
N ILE A 238 -17.52 -0.42 -15.94
CA ILE A 238 -16.80 0.23 -17.06
C ILE A 238 -16.31 -0.81 -18.06
N GLU A 239 -15.94 -2.02 -17.63
CA GLU A 239 -15.51 -3.09 -18.53
C GLU A 239 -16.57 -3.42 -19.58
N ILE A 240 -17.84 -3.24 -19.26
CA ILE A 240 -18.94 -3.50 -20.20
C ILE A 240 -19.22 -2.33 -21.10
N ILE A 241 -19.18 -1.13 -20.55
CA ILE A 241 -19.31 0.09 -21.33
C ILE A 241 -18.19 0.13 -22.39
N THR A 242 -17.00 -0.35 -22.03
CA THR A 242 -15.80 -0.39 -22.89
C THR A 242 -15.67 -1.67 -23.74
N GLY A 243 -16.70 -2.53 -23.77
CA GLY A 243 -16.82 -3.59 -24.77
C GLY A 243 -16.47 -5.02 -24.34
N LYS A 244 -16.44 -5.34 -23.04
CA LYS A 244 -16.37 -6.73 -22.58
C LYS A 244 -17.59 -7.53 -23.07
N ILE A 245 -17.33 -8.71 -23.61
CA ILE A 245 -18.34 -9.59 -24.19
C ILE A 245 -18.75 -10.68 -23.19
N GLU A 246 -20.04 -10.97 -23.13
CA GLU A 246 -20.58 -12.14 -22.43
C GLU A 246 -20.17 -13.44 -23.16
N ARG A 247 -19.30 -14.25 -22.55
CA ARG A 247 -18.73 -15.45 -23.19
C ARG A 247 -19.73 -16.58 -23.44
N HIS A 248 -20.67 -16.79 -22.52
CA HIS A 248 -21.61 -17.90 -22.57
C HIS A 248 -23.04 -17.38 -22.57
N VAL A 249 -23.92 -18.03 -23.33
CA VAL A 249 -25.34 -17.68 -23.39
C VAL A 249 -26.00 -17.97 -22.04
N PRO A 250 -26.71 -17.02 -21.42
CA PRO A 250 -27.39 -17.25 -20.15
C PRO A 250 -28.57 -18.21 -20.31
N HIS A 251 -28.86 -18.99 -19.28
CA HIS A 251 -30.04 -19.85 -19.25
C HIS A 251 -31.17 -19.21 -18.45
N ILE A 252 -30.83 -18.57 -17.33
CA ILE A 252 -31.78 -17.95 -16.42
C ILE A 252 -31.38 -16.50 -16.24
N THR A 253 -32.30 -15.57 -16.48
CA THR A 253 -32.10 -14.12 -16.40
C THR A 253 -33.35 -13.46 -15.84
N ALA A 254 -33.25 -12.24 -15.33
CA ALA A 254 -34.43 -11.48 -14.92
C ALA A 254 -35.42 -11.24 -16.09
N GLU A 255 -34.90 -11.05 -17.31
CA GLU A 255 -35.71 -10.78 -18.51
C GLU A 255 -36.52 -12.01 -18.97
N ASN A 256 -35.99 -13.22 -18.79
CA ASN A 256 -36.65 -14.45 -19.22
C ASN A 256 -37.45 -15.16 -18.10
N GLN A 257 -37.45 -14.61 -16.89
CA GLN A 257 -38.21 -15.14 -15.75
C GLN A 257 -39.32 -14.17 -15.32
N ASN A 258 -40.47 -14.71 -14.92
CA ASN A 258 -41.48 -13.93 -14.20
C ASN A 258 -41.12 -13.86 -12.72
N LEU A 259 -40.22 -12.96 -12.32
CA LEU A 259 -39.74 -12.85 -10.94
C LEU A 259 -40.87 -12.59 -9.93
N GLY A 260 -41.97 -11.95 -10.32
CA GLY A 260 -43.13 -11.75 -9.45
C GLY A 260 -43.85 -13.06 -9.05
N ALA A 261 -43.59 -14.16 -9.75
CA ALA A 261 -44.10 -15.49 -9.42
C ALA A 261 -43.11 -16.34 -8.61
N TRP A 262 -41.89 -15.85 -8.36
CA TRP A 262 -40.92 -16.53 -7.52
C TRP A 262 -41.28 -16.31 -6.03
N THR A 263 -41.03 -17.32 -5.22
CA THR A 263 -41.27 -17.25 -3.78
C THR A 263 -39.96 -17.09 -3.02
N VAL A 264 -39.99 -16.30 -1.96
CA VAL A 264 -38.88 -16.04 -1.05
C VAL A 264 -39.22 -16.70 0.29
N SER A 265 -38.31 -17.53 0.82
CA SER A 265 -38.51 -18.25 2.08
C SER A 265 -37.19 -18.40 2.84
N GLY A 266 -37.21 -18.57 4.15
CA GLY A 266 -36.00 -18.71 4.96
C GLY A 266 -36.13 -18.09 6.34
N THR A 267 -35.01 -17.91 7.04
CA THR A 267 -34.98 -17.14 8.29
C THR A 267 -34.93 -15.63 8.02
N ALA A 268 -34.30 -15.21 6.92
CA ALA A 268 -34.46 -13.87 6.38
C ALA A 268 -35.73 -13.78 5.51
N THR A 269 -36.36 -12.60 5.53
CA THR A 269 -37.54 -12.27 4.72
C THR A 269 -37.13 -11.36 3.57
N GLY A 270 -37.93 -11.32 2.51
CA GLY A 270 -37.61 -10.48 1.37
C GLY A 270 -38.59 -10.54 0.22
N THR A 271 -38.34 -9.73 -0.80
CA THR A 271 -39.08 -9.71 -2.07
C THR A 271 -38.11 -9.76 -3.24
N VAL A 272 -38.53 -10.36 -4.36
CA VAL A 272 -37.75 -10.41 -5.60
C VAL A 272 -38.51 -9.72 -6.73
N ALA A 273 -37.83 -8.85 -7.48
CA ALA A 273 -38.42 -8.10 -8.59
C ALA A 273 -37.37 -7.73 -9.65
N ASN A 274 -37.83 -7.27 -10.80
CA ASN A 274 -36.97 -6.68 -11.84
C ASN A 274 -36.47 -5.29 -11.40
N SER A 275 -35.22 -4.96 -11.71
CA SER A 275 -34.60 -3.67 -11.36
C SER A 275 -33.58 -3.23 -12.41
N SER A 276 -33.34 -1.92 -12.45
CA SER A 276 -32.28 -1.28 -13.26
C SER A 276 -31.33 -0.43 -12.41
N ASP A 277 -31.39 -0.59 -11.09
CA ASP A 277 -30.62 0.21 -10.11
C ASP A 277 -29.11 -0.04 -10.25
N VAL A 278 -28.75 -1.31 -10.47
CA VAL A 278 -27.38 -1.78 -10.68
C VAL A 278 -27.43 -2.78 -11.82
N LYS A 279 -26.74 -2.48 -12.92
CA LYS A 279 -26.75 -3.26 -14.15
C LYS A 279 -25.44 -4.03 -14.30
N LEU A 280 -25.51 -5.15 -15.01
CA LEU A 280 -24.35 -5.90 -15.43
C LEU A 280 -24.34 -5.97 -16.95
N TRP A 281 -24.80 -7.05 -17.58
CA TRP A 281 -24.81 -7.13 -19.05
C TRP A 281 -26.12 -6.56 -19.61
N ARG A 282 -27.23 -6.95 -18.99
CA ARG A 282 -28.60 -6.56 -19.33
C ARG A 282 -28.98 -5.23 -18.69
N ASP A 283 -30.04 -4.62 -19.21
CA ASP A 283 -30.64 -3.42 -18.62
C ASP A 283 -31.57 -3.72 -17.44
N THR A 284 -32.01 -4.99 -17.31
CA THR A 284 -32.84 -5.47 -16.22
C THR A 284 -32.16 -6.64 -15.50
N VAL A 285 -32.00 -6.53 -14.18
CA VAL A 285 -31.49 -7.57 -13.28
C VAL A 285 -32.53 -7.95 -12.23
N ALA A 286 -32.31 -9.05 -11.52
CA ALA A 286 -33.13 -9.43 -10.38
C ALA A 286 -32.65 -8.68 -9.14
N LYS A 287 -33.55 -8.00 -8.44
CA LYS A 287 -33.32 -7.36 -7.14
C LYS A 287 -34.04 -8.14 -6.06
N VAL A 288 -33.30 -8.54 -5.03
CA VAL A 288 -33.81 -9.21 -3.84
C VAL A 288 -33.64 -8.25 -2.67
N ALA A 289 -34.74 -7.66 -2.20
CA ALA A 289 -34.72 -6.86 -0.97
C ALA A 289 -34.77 -7.82 0.22
N ILE A 290 -33.83 -7.69 1.15
CA ILE A 290 -33.61 -8.64 2.25
C ILE A 290 -33.82 -7.92 3.58
N SER A 291 -34.51 -8.58 4.51
CA SER A 291 -34.59 -8.21 5.91
C SER A 291 -34.26 -9.42 6.77
N SER A 292 -33.12 -9.36 7.43
CA SER A 292 -32.49 -10.45 8.16
C SER A 292 -32.58 -10.19 9.68
N PRO A 293 -33.21 -11.08 10.46
CA PRO A 293 -33.41 -10.88 11.89
C PRO A 293 -32.12 -11.06 12.71
N SER A 294 -31.13 -11.78 12.20
CA SER A 294 -29.86 -12.05 12.87
C SER A 294 -28.76 -12.35 11.87
N ALA A 295 -27.49 -12.14 12.26
CA ALA A 295 -26.36 -12.57 11.44
C ALA A 295 -26.39 -14.10 11.23
N GLY A 296 -25.95 -14.56 10.06
CA GLY A 296 -26.02 -15.98 9.70
C GLY A 296 -27.37 -16.43 9.15
N SER A 297 -28.32 -15.51 8.92
CA SER A 297 -29.61 -15.86 8.31
C SER A 297 -29.45 -16.36 6.87
N TYR A 298 -30.47 -17.05 6.38
CA TYR A 298 -30.52 -17.52 5.00
C TYR A 298 -31.86 -17.20 4.35
N LEU A 299 -31.85 -17.16 3.03
CA LEU A 299 -32.99 -16.89 2.16
C LEU A 299 -32.92 -17.79 0.92
N THR A 300 -34.04 -18.36 0.53
CA THR A 300 -34.18 -19.29 -0.59
C THR A 300 -35.19 -18.73 -1.59
N LEU A 301 -34.75 -18.52 -2.82
CA LEU A 301 -35.55 -18.15 -3.97
C LEU A 301 -36.02 -19.41 -4.69
N THR A 302 -37.33 -19.57 -4.82
CA THR A 302 -37.93 -20.75 -5.48
C THR A 302 -38.79 -20.32 -6.66
N PRO A 303 -38.49 -20.74 -7.91
CA PRO A 303 -39.33 -20.48 -9.08
C PRO A 303 -40.71 -21.16 -8.94
N PRO A 304 -41.73 -20.70 -9.67
CA PRO A 304 -43.08 -21.28 -9.63
C PRO A 304 -43.12 -22.75 -10.08
N SER A 305 -42.13 -23.18 -10.87
CA SER A 305 -41.89 -24.59 -11.22
C SER A 305 -40.40 -24.82 -11.47
N PRO A 306 -39.85 -26.03 -11.23
CA PRO A 306 -38.44 -26.31 -11.47
C PRO A 306 -38.04 -26.03 -12.94
N ILE A 307 -36.95 -25.29 -13.14
CA ILE A 307 -36.49 -24.84 -14.46
C ILE A 307 -35.62 -25.92 -15.08
N SER A 308 -36.02 -26.48 -16.23
CA SER A 308 -35.25 -27.53 -16.91
C SER A 308 -34.06 -26.95 -17.67
N ILE A 309 -32.88 -27.55 -17.48
CA ILE A 309 -31.64 -27.21 -18.17
C ILE A 309 -31.30 -28.36 -19.12
N SER A 310 -31.33 -28.08 -20.42
CA SER A 310 -31.05 -29.08 -21.47
C SER A 310 -29.55 -29.24 -21.75
N GLY A 311 -29.19 -30.40 -22.32
CA GLY A 311 -27.80 -30.73 -22.65
C GLY A 311 -26.98 -31.23 -21.46
N THR A 312 -25.76 -31.67 -21.74
CA THR A 312 -24.74 -31.94 -20.71
C THR A 312 -23.92 -30.68 -20.49
N TRP A 313 -23.49 -30.47 -19.24
CA TRP A 313 -22.68 -29.34 -18.83
C TRP A 313 -21.84 -29.76 -17.63
N ASP A 314 -20.72 -29.08 -17.43
CA ASP A 314 -19.78 -29.32 -16.32
C ASP A 314 -19.37 -28.02 -15.60
N GLY A 315 -19.79 -26.86 -16.11
CA GLY A 315 -19.63 -25.55 -15.47
C GLY A 315 -20.94 -24.81 -15.27
N ILE A 316 -21.04 -24.12 -14.14
CA ILE A 316 -22.12 -23.19 -13.81
C ILE A 316 -21.51 -21.87 -13.37
N ASP A 317 -21.98 -20.76 -13.95
CA ASP A 317 -21.64 -19.42 -13.48
C ASP A 317 -22.90 -18.66 -13.07
N MET A 318 -22.82 -17.93 -11.95
CA MET A 318 -23.87 -17.02 -11.47
C MET A 318 -23.27 -15.67 -11.12
N TRP A 319 -23.80 -14.60 -11.70
CA TRP A 319 -23.37 -13.23 -11.39
C TRP A 319 -24.23 -12.60 -10.32
N VAL A 320 -23.59 -12.11 -9.25
CA VAL A 320 -24.26 -11.49 -8.09
C VAL A 320 -23.61 -10.17 -7.70
N HIS A 321 -24.38 -9.27 -7.10
CA HIS A 321 -23.89 -8.03 -6.49
C HIS A 321 -24.61 -7.78 -5.17
N GLY A 322 -23.87 -7.64 -4.08
CA GLY A 322 -24.44 -7.54 -2.72
C GLY A 322 -25.05 -8.87 -2.24
N PRO A 323 -25.49 -8.96 -0.96
CA PRO A 323 -25.46 -7.92 0.07
C PRO A 323 -24.03 -7.66 0.55
N VAL A 324 -23.77 -6.56 1.26
CA VAL A 324 -22.44 -6.30 1.83
C VAL A 324 -22.16 -7.38 2.87
N SER A 325 -21.09 -8.14 2.66
CA SER A 325 -20.63 -9.16 3.61
C SER A 325 -19.29 -8.75 4.22
N THR A 326 -18.76 -9.56 5.13
CA THR A 326 -17.39 -9.37 5.65
C THR A 326 -16.52 -10.50 5.11
N TYR A 327 -15.21 -10.26 4.99
CA TYR A 327 -14.24 -11.30 4.62
C TYR A 327 -14.36 -12.57 5.46
N SER A 328 -14.62 -12.42 6.75
CA SER A 328 -14.75 -13.52 7.70
C SER A 328 -16.06 -14.31 7.60
N SER A 329 -17.07 -13.77 6.91
CA SER A 329 -18.38 -14.41 6.77
C SER A 329 -19.05 -13.98 5.46
N PRO A 330 -18.50 -14.39 4.30
CA PRO A 330 -19.08 -14.06 3.01
C PRO A 330 -20.42 -14.76 2.81
N VAL A 331 -21.30 -14.12 2.05
CA VAL A 331 -22.57 -14.72 1.63
C VAL A 331 -22.28 -15.95 0.79
N SER A 332 -22.86 -17.08 1.16
CA SER A 332 -22.71 -18.35 0.45
C SER A 332 -23.88 -18.59 -0.48
N ILE A 333 -23.62 -19.11 -1.68
CA ILE A 333 -24.63 -19.39 -2.70
C ILE A 333 -24.71 -20.89 -2.93
N THR A 334 -25.90 -21.46 -2.77
CA THR A 334 -26.16 -22.89 -3.02
C THR A 334 -27.28 -23.04 -4.04
N LEU A 335 -27.01 -23.81 -5.11
CA LEU A 335 -28.04 -24.21 -6.06
C LEU A 335 -28.62 -25.55 -5.65
N ASN A 336 -29.93 -25.60 -5.43
CA ASN A 336 -30.66 -26.85 -5.19
C ASN A 336 -31.18 -27.38 -6.53
N LEU A 337 -30.73 -28.57 -6.90
CA LEU A 337 -30.92 -29.16 -8.22
C LEU A 337 -31.60 -30.53 -8.11
N ARG A 338 -32.20 -30.96 -9.21
CA ARG A 338 -32.76 -32.31 -9.37
C ARG A 338 -32.29 -32.93 -10.67
N ASP A 339 -31.73 -34.14 -10.61
CA ASP A 339 -31.24 -34.85 -11.79
C ASP A 339 -32.38 -35.51 -12.59
N ASN A 340 -32.04 -36.21 -13.68
CA ASN A 340 -33.04 -36.87 -14.52
C ASN A 340 -33.76 -38.04 -13.81
N ASN A 341 -33.11 -38.64 -12.82
CA ASN A 341 -33.66 -39.71 -11.99
C ASN A 341 -34.52 -39.19 -10.82
N ASN A 342 -34.76 -37.87 -10.75
CA ASN A 342 -35.45 -37.17 -9.66
C ASN A 342 -34.71 -37.19 -8.31
N ASN A 343 -33.42 -37.48 -8.28
CA ASN A 343 -32.59 -37.32 -7.10
C ASN A 343 -32.30 -35.83 -6.89
N ASN A 344 -32.52 -35.33 -5.68
CA ASN A 344 -32.12 -33.98 -5.32
C ASN A 344 -30.63 -33.97 -4.95
N PHE A 345 -29.92 -32.94 -5.39
CA PHE A 345 -28.53 -32.68 -5.00
C PHE A 345 -28.28 -31.18 -4.94
N THR A 346 -27.19 -30.78 -4.30
CA THR A 346 -26.82 -29.36 -4.16
C THR A 346 -25.45 -29.10 -4.75
N ILE A 347 -25.26 -27.90 -5.27
CA ILE A 347 -23.96 -27.37 -5.65
C ILE A 347 -23.71 -26.13 -4.81
N ASN A 348 -22.69 -26.18 -3.96
CA ASN A 348 -22.18 -24.99 -3.28
C ASN A 348 -21.26 -24.26 -4.26
N MET A 349 -21.66 -23.05 -4.61
CA MET A 349 -20.89 -22.23 -5.54
C MET A 349 -19.69 -21.64 -4.79
N ILE A 350 -18.53 -21.70 -5.42
CA ILE A 350 -17.30 -21.02 -4.97
C ILE A 350 -17.22 -19.63 -5.62
N GLY A 351 -16.53 -18.70 -4.99
CA GLY A 351 -16.58 -17.29 -5.39
C GLY A 351 -17.86 -16.60 -4.91
N GLY A 352 -18.22 -15.47 -5.52
CA GLY A 352 -19.42 -14.71 -5.15
C GLY A 352 -19.31 -13.90 -3.85
N GLY A 353 -18.12 -13.74 -3.28
CA GLY A 353 -17.88 -12.82 -2.16
C GLY A 353 -18.04 -11.37 -2.61
N THR A 354 -18.90 -10.60 -1.96
CA THR A 354 -19.43 -9.32 -2.48
C THR A 354 -18.75 -8.08 -1.91
N SER A 355 -17.71 -8.23 -1.09
CA SER A 355 -17.16 -7.11 -0.32
C SER A 355 -15.63 -7.07 -0.25
N TYR A 356 -15.09 -5.88 -0.49
CA TYR A 356 -13.75 -5.39 -0.11
C TYR A 356 -13.99 -3.98 0.49
N ASP A 357 -13.38 -3.66 1.64
CA ASP A 357 -13.60 -2.40 2.38
C ASP A 357 -15.07 -2.01 2.67
N GLY A 358 -15.96 -3.00 2.77
CA GLY A 358 -17.38 -2.77 3.10
C GLY A 358 -18.26 -2.25 1.95
N GLY A 359 -17.76 -2.13 0.71
CA GLY A 359 -18.57 -1.84 -0.49
C GLY A 359 -19.12 -3.11 -1.16
N ALA A 360 -20.19 -3.01 -1.98
CA ALA A 360 -20.77 -4.11 -2.77
C ALA A 360 -20.26 -4.11 -4.23
N TRP A 361 -20.01 -5.31 -4.79
CA TRP A 361 -19.29 -5.51 -6.06
C TRP A 361 -19.96 -6.58 -6.91
N TRP A 362 -19.86 -6.47 -8.24
CA TRP A 362 -20.26 -7.56 -9.13
C TRP A 362 -19.24 -8.69 -9.08
N SER A 363 -19.71 -9.86 -8.69
CA SER A 363 -18.91 -11.07 -8.47
C SER A 363 -19.50 -12.24 -9.24
N MET A 364 -18.64 -13.13 -9.72
CA MET A 364 -19.07 -14.40 -10.29
C MET A 364 -18.90 -15.50 -9.24
N ALA A 365 -19.95 -16.26 -9.02
CA ALA A 365 -19.90 -17.54 -8.32
C ALA A 365 -19.87 -18.66 -9.36
N HIS A 366 -19.01 -19.65 -9.15
CA HIS A 366 -18.78 -20.77 -10.04
C HIS A 366 -19.08 -22.09 -9.33
N GLY A 367 -19.58 -23.09 -10.06
CA GLY A 367 -19.83 -24.42 -9.52
C GLY A 367 -19.76 -25.49 -10.60
N THR A 368 -19.45 -26.71 -10.18
CA THR A 368 -19.36 -27.88 -11.06
C THR A 368 -20.28 -29.00 -10.54
N PRO A 369 -20.93 -29.79 -11.42
CA PRO A 369 -21.73 -30.92 -11.00
C PRO A 369 -20.85 -32.07 -10.53
N ALA A 370 -21.42 -32.98 -9.73
CA ALA A 370 -20.76 -34.23 -9.40
C ALA A 370 -20.67 -35.14 -10.65
N SER A 371 -19.62 -35.95 -10.76
CA SER A 371 -19.43 -36.85 -11.90
C SER A 371 -20.57 -37.86 -12.12
N ALA A 372 -21.38 -38.11 -11.08
CA ALA A 372 -22.53 -39.02 -11.13
C ALA A 372 -23.85 -38.36 -11.56
N THR A 373 -23.86 -37.06 -11.86
CA THR A 373 -25.07 -36.31 -12.24
C THR A 373 -25.67 -36.83 -13.56
N THR A 374 -26.99 -37.06 -13.56
CA THR A 374 -27.74 -37.49 -14.75
C THR A 374 -28.53 -36.33 -15.36
N PHE A 375 -28.43 -36.16 -16.68
CA PHE A 375 -29.04 -35.04 -17.43
C PHE A 375 -30.34 -35.45 -18.14
N PRO A 376 -31.29 -34.51 -18.38
CA PRO A 376 -31.27 -33.09 -18.03
C PRO A 376 -31.45 -32.84 -16.53
N VAL A 377 -30.87 -31.73 -16.05
CA VAL A 377 -30.98 -31.28 -14.65
C VAL A 377 -32.04 -30.18 -14.55
N ARG A 378 -32.72 -30.09 -13.40
CA ARG A 378 -33.71 -29.04 -13.11
C ARG A 378 -33.25 -28.19 -11.93
N LEU A 379 -33.28 -26.86 -12.08
CA LEU A 379 -33.10 -25.93 -10.96
C LEU A 379 -34.38 -25.88 -10.11
N VAL A 380 -34.25 -26.25 -8.84
CA VAL A 380 -35.35 -26.27 -7.88
C VAL A 380 -35.42 -24.99 -7.08
N SER A 381 -34.29 -24.48 -6.59
CA SER A 381 -34.20 -23.20 -5.87
C SER A 381 -32.76 -22.72 -5.75
N ILE A 382 -32.61 -21.44 -5.39
CA ILE A 382 -31.32 -20.79 -5.11
C ILE A 382 -31.34 -20.36 -3.64
N GLN A 383 -30.35 -20.78 -2.85
CA GLN A 383 -30.22 -20.38 -1.46
C GLN A 383 -29.02 -19.45 -1.28
N PHE A 384 -29.25 -18.36 -0.56
CA PHE A 384 -28.23 -17.45 -0.06
C PHE A 384 -28.16 -17.61 1.46
N SER A 385 -26.98 -17.91 1.98
CA SER A 385 -26.73 -18.14 3.40
C SER A 385 -25.65 -17.19 3.92
N ASN A 386 -25.49 -17.10 5.24
CA ASN A 386 -24.57 -16.17 5.92
C ASN A 386 -24.91 -14.69 5.70
N ILE A 387 -26.20 -14.37 5.58
CA ILE A 387 -26.67 -12.99 5.45
C ILE A 387 -26.49 -12.26 6.80
N ALA A 388 -25.91 -11.06 6.76
CA ALA A 388 -25.75 -10.19 7.93
C ALA A 388 -27.11 -9.79 8.54
N ALA A 389 -27.12 -9.33 9.80
CA ALA A 389 -28.33 -8.79 10.41
C ALA A 389 -28.71 -7.43 9.79
N GLY A 390 -30.01 -7.13 9.71
CA GLY A 390 -30.52 -5.85 9.20
C GLY A 390 -31.12 -5.96 7.79
N THR A 391 -31.25 -4.82 7.12
CA THR A 391 -31.81 -4.73 5.76
C THR A 391 -30.71 -4.53 4.73
N ASP A 392 -30.76 -5.28 3.64
CA ASP A 392 -29.81 -5.15 2.53
C ASP A 392 -30.47 -5.54 1.20
N VAL A 393 -29.73 -5.43 0.10
CA VAL A 393 -30.17 -5.79 -1.24
C VAL A 393 -29.13 -6.68 -1.91
N LEU A 394 -29.61 -7.75 -2.54
CA LEU A 394 -28.84 -8.57 -3.46
C LEU A 394 -29.36 -8.37 -4.88
N TYR A 395 -28.46 -8.27 -5.83
CA TYR A 395 -28.75 -8.30 -7.25
C TYR A 395 -28.15 -9.55 -7.89
N TRP A 396 -28.82 -10.11 -8.91
CA TRP A 396 -28.20 -11.10 -9.79
C TRP A 396 -28.66 -10.89 -11.23
N ASP A 397 -27.74 -11.04 -12.19
CA ASP A 397 -27.99 -10.79 -13.61
C ASP A 397 -28.37 -12.08 -14.35
N ALA A 398 -27.48 -13.08 -14.33
CA ALA A 398 -27.65 -14.32 -15.06
C ALA A 398 -27.05 -15.54 -14.37
N ILE A 399 -27.69 -16.69 -14.61
CA ILE A 399 -27.15 -18.04 -14.33
C ILE A 399 -26.95 -18.76 -15.65
N ARG A 400 -25.76 -19.36 -15.81
CA ARG A 400 -25.35 -20.04 -17.04
C ARG A 400 -24.90 -21.45 -16.71
N PHE A 401 -25.22 -22.38 -17.61
CA PHE A 401 -24.75 -23.76 -17.60
C PHE A 401 -24.02 -24.00 -18.91
N TYR A 402 -22.81 -24.55 -18.88
CA TYR A 402 -22.00 -24.73 -20.07
C TYR A 402 -21.08 -25.95 -19.98
N GLN A 403 -20.60 -26.37 -21.14
CA GLN A 403 -19.54 -27.37 -21.26
C GLN A 403 -18.21 -26.63 -21.42
N ASP A 404 -17.32 -26.78 -20.45
CA ASP A 404 -15.96 -26.26 -20.55
C ASP A 404 -15.15 -27.14 -21.51
N THR A 405 -14.70 -26.53 -22.60
CA THR A 405 -13.87 -27.18 -23.64
C THR A 405 -12.49 -26.54 -23.74
N THR A 406 -12.14 -25.69 -22.77
CA THR A 406 -10.88 -24.95 -22.79
C THR A 406 -9.70 -25.84 -22.45
N THR A 407 -8.57 -25.59 -23.12
CA THR A 407 -7.28 -26.21 -22.80
C THR A 407 -6.54 -25.31 -21.82
N PRO A 408 -6.04 -25.83 -20.68
CA PRO A 408 -5.42 -24.99 -19.66
C PRO A 408 -4.17 -24.28 -20.19
N ALA A 409 -3.97 -23.04 -19.74
CA ALA A 409 -2.75 -22.31 -20.02
C ALA A 409 -1.56 -23.02 -19.35
N ASN A 410 -0.63 -23.51 -20.17
CA ASN A 410 0.53 -24.27 -19.73
C ASN A 410 1.79 -23.85 -20.51
N PRO A 411 2.19 -22.57 -20.43
CA PRO A 411 3.48 -22.16 -20.97
C PRO A 411 4.60 -22.89 -20.22
N SER A 412 5.77 -23.03 -20.86
CA SER A 412 6.93 -23.63 -20.20
C SER A 412 7.41 -22.73 -19.06
N LEU A 413 7.46 -23.29 -17.86
CA LEU A 413 8.18 -22.69 -16.73
C LEU A 413 9.66 -22.97 -16.92
N ASP A 414 10.38 -22.05 -17.58
CA ASP A 414 11.84 -22.08 -17.55
C ASP A 414 12.32 -22.09 -16.09
N THR A 415 13.39 -22.83 -15.81
CA THR A 415 14.02 -22.80 -14.49
C THR A 415 14.58 -21.42 -14.21
N LEU A 416 14.46 -20.96 -12.97
CA LEU A 416 15.17 -19.76 -12.51
C LEU A 416 16.68 -19.93 -12.77
N PRO A 417 17.41 -18.84 -13.11
CA PRO A 417 18.85 -18.91 -13.36
C PRO A 417 19.68 -19.15 -12.09
N PHE A 418 19.03 -19.30 -10.93
CA PHE A 418 19.60 -19.59 -9.63
C PHE A 418 18.73 -20.65 -8.93
N PRO A 419 19.27 -21.44 -7.98
CA PRO A 419 20.56 -21.27 -7.33
C PRO A 419 21.70 -21.60 -8.29
N THR A 420 22.77 -20.81 -8.26
CA THR A 420 23.93 -21.02 -9.16
C THR A 420 24.83 -22.15 -8.71
N THR A 421 24.55 -22.74 -7.53
CA THR A 421 25.27 -23.88 -6.97
C THR A 421 24.31 -24.98 -6.55
N PRO A 422 24.76 -26.25 -6.53
CA PRO A 422 23.99 -27.36 -5.95
C PRO A 422 23.76 -27.24 -4.44
N ASP A 423 24.32 -26.22 -3.76
CA ASP A 423 24.24 -26.08 -2.31
C ASP A 423 22.94 -25.44 -1.83
N THR A 424 22.28 -24.68 -2.72
CA THR A 424 20.98 -24.06 -2.46
C THR A 424 20.97 -23.28 -1.13
N ILE A 425 20.20 -23.72 -0.15
CA ILE A 425 19.96 -23.04 1.12
C ILE A 425 20.89 -23.54 2.25
N LEU A 426 21.84 -24.41 1.93
CA LEU A 426 22.81 -24.98 2.87
C LEU A 426 23.44 -23.89 3.73
N PRO A 427 23.37 -23.96 5.07
CA PRO A 427 23.98 -22.98 5.96
C PRO A 427 25.49 -22.81 5.72
N SER A 428 25.98 -21.57 5.85
CA SER A 428 27.39 -21.21 5.63
C SER A 428 28.27 -21.55 6.83
N ILE A 429 29.55 -21.82 6.58
CA ILE A 429 30.60 -21.80 7.63
C ILE A 429 31.12 -20.37 7.80
N ASN A 430 31.52 -20.02 9.01
CA ASN A 430 32.16 -18.75 9.31
C ASN A 430 33.41 -18.53 8.48
N ALA A 431 33.59 -17.30 8.02
CA ALA A 431 34.74 -16.91 7.23
C ALA A 431 36.05 -17.14 8.01
N GLY A 432 37.06 -17.68 7.33
CA GLY A 432 38.38 -17.96 7.91
C GLY A 432 38.50 -19.30 8.63
N THR A 433 37.42 -20.05 8.83
CA THR A 433 37.47 -21.40 9.40
C THR A 433 38.02 -22.40 8.38
N THR A 434 39.14 -23.05 8.71
CA THR A 434 39.68 -24.15 7.92
C THR A 434 39.07 -25.47 8.40
N TYR A 435 38.64 -26.33 7.48
CA TYR A 435 38.05 -27.60 7.84
C TYR A 435 38.26 -28.69 6.79
N THR A 436 37.98 -29.92 7.19
CA THR A 436 37.86 -31.08 6.29
C THR A 436 36.56 -31.82 6.57
N ASN A 437 35.92 -32.31 5.51
CA ASN A 437 34.83 -33.26 5.61
C ASN A 437 35.30 -34.64 5.17
N SER A 438 34.91 -35.68 5.90
CA SER A 438 35.21 -37.06 5.58
C SER A 438 34.06 -37.98 5.95
N VAL A 439 33.85 -39.06 5.19
CA VAL A 439 32.97 -40.16 5.61
C VAL A 439 33.76 -41.45 5.77
N THR A 440 33.51 -42.18 6.85
CA THR A 440 34.14 -43.49 7.11
C THR A 440 33.10 -44.54 7.46
N TYR A 441 33.39 -45.81 7.17
CA TYR A 441 32.54 -46.94 7.55
C TYR A 441 33.29 -47.80 8.57
N LEU A 442 32.70 -47.99 9.75
CA LEU A 442 33.28 -48.79 10.84
C LEU A 442 32.17 -49.48 11.63
N GLY A 443 32.31 -50.80 11.84
CA GLY A 443 31.41 -51.55 12.75
C GLY A 443 29.92 -51.49 12.38
N GLY A 444 29.58 -51.43 11.09
CA GLY A 444 28.20 -51.33 10.64
C GLY A 444 27.60 -49.92 10.66
N LYS A 445 28.40 -48.90 10.99
CA LYS A 445 28.00 -47.49 11.05
C LYS A 445 28.79 -46.65 10.05
N TYR A 446 28.17 -45.59 9.57
CA TYR A 446 28.80 -44.57 8.74
C TYR A 446 28.98 -43.29 9.55
N TYR A 447 30.19 -42.77 9.59
CA TYR A 447 30.58 -41.58 10.35
C TYR A 447 30.87 -40.46 9.37
N PHE A 448 29.99 -39.46 9.33
CA PHE A 448 30.12 -38.25 8.54
C PHE A 448 30.72 -37.16 9.42
N SER A 449 32.02 -36.91 9.28
CA SER A 449 32.78 -36.04 10.16
C SER A 449 33.15 -34.71 9.49
N TYR A 450 32.90 -33.63 10.21
CA TYR A 450 33.51 -32.32 10.06
C TYR A 450 34.64 -32.20 11.09
N ASN A 451 35.85 -31.88 10.62
CA ASN A 451 36.98 -31.54 11.47
C ASN A 451 37.47 -30.14 11.11
N GLY A 452 37.10 -29.16 11.93
CA GLY A 452 37.44 -27.75 11.76
C GLY A 452 38.45 -27.27 12.78
N SER A 453 39.05 -26.10 12.51
CA SER A 453 39.87 -25.37 13.48
C SER A 453 39.07 -24.87 14.69
N ASP A 454 37.75 -24.86 14.59
CA ASP A 454 36.80 -24.33 15.57
C ASP A 454 36.08 -25.44 16.36
N CYS A 455 35.66 -26.52 15.70
CA CYS A 455 35.07 -27.69 16.35
C CYS A 455 35.16 -28.95 15.47
N ASN A 456 34.77 -30.09 16.06
CA ASN A 456 34.54 -31.35 15.39
C ASN A 456 33.07 -31.76 15.56
N THR A 457 32.44 -32.23 14.50
CA THR A 457 31.06 -32.71 14.50
C THR A 457 30.99 -33.99 13.69
N THR A 458 30.37 -35.04 14.23
CA THR A 458 30.21 -36.30 13.53
C THR A 458 28.77 -36.76 13.58
N TYR A 459 28.14 -36.88 12.41
CA TYR A 459 26.85 -37.55 12.27
C TYR A 459 27.08 -39.03 12.04
N ILE A 460 26.40 -39.86 12.82
CA ILE A 460 26.58 -41.31 12.82
C ILE A 460 25.29 -41.94 12.30
N TYR A 461 25.38 -42.55 11.11
CA TYR A 461 24.25 -43.25 10.51
C TYR A 461 24.42 -44.76 10.63
N GLN A 462 23.48 -45.42 11.28
CA GLN A 462 23.42 -46.88 11.34
C GLN A 462 22.17 -47.36 10.57
N PRO A 463 22.30 -47.95 9.37
CA PRO A 463 21.15 -48.34 8.55
C PRO A 463 20.42 -49.55 9.17
N LEU A 464 19.45 -49.31 10.04
CA LEU A 464 18.68 -50.34 10.72
C LEU A 464 17.24 -50.43 10.20
N THR A 465 16.59 -49.28 10.04
CA THR A 465 15.15 -49.20 9.80
C THR A 465 14.80 -48.43 8.53
N GLY A 466 15.71 -47.59 8.03
CA GLY A 466 15.41 -46.68 6.91
C GLY A 466 14.54 -45.49 7.33
N THR A 467 14.40 -45.24 8.62
CA THR A 467 13.85 -43.99 9.17
C THR A 467 14.97 -43.00 9.45
N LEU A 468 14.62 -41.78 9.86
CA LEU A 468 15.62 -40.82 10.32
C LEU A 468 16.09 -41.09 11.76
N SER A 469 15.45 -41.99 12.51
CA SER A 469 15.93 -42.38 13.86
C SER A 469 17.17 -43.27 13.85
N ASP A 470 17.66 -43.63 12.67
CA ASP A 470 18.92 -44.33 12.45
C ASP A 470 20.15 -43.39 12.58
N LEU A 471 19.92 -42.09 12.87
CA LEU A 471 20.93 -41.05 13.01
C LEU A 471 21.19 -40.69 14.47
N ASP A 472 22.47 -40.57 14.80
CA ASP A 472 23.00 -39.97 16.02
C ASP A 472 23.98 -38.84 15.64
N LEU A 473 24.21 -37.91 16.56
CA LEU A 473 25.12 -36.78 16.37
C LEU A 473 26.02 -36.66 17.57
N ASP A 474 27.33 -36.66 17.32
CA ASP A 474 28.37 -36.38 18.31
C ASP A 474 29.05 -35.03 18.01
N TYR A 475 29.13 -34.18 19.02
CA TYR A 475 29.81 -32.90 18.97
C TYR A 475 31.02 -32.91 19.91
N ASN A 476 32.21 -32.73 19.32
CA ASN A 476 33.51 -32.73 20.01
C ASN A 476 33.81 -33.98 20.88
N GLY A 477 33.13 -35.11 20.69
CA GLY A 477 33.30 -36.30 21.53
C GLY A 477 32.81 -36.14 22.97
N VAL A 478 32.07 -35.07 23.27
CA VAL A 478 31.66 -34.70 24.64
C VAL A 478 30.15 -34.54 24.79
N PHE A 479 29.42 -34.31 23.70
CA PHE A 479 27.98 -34.16 23.71
C PHE A 479 27.37 -34.91 22.55
N SER A 480 26.43 -35.82 22.83
CA SER A 480 25.70 -36.58 21.83
C SER A 480 24.19 -36.42 22.01
N PHE A 481 23.46 -36.31 20.92
CA PHE A 481 22.01 -36.30 20.92
C PHE A 481 21.47 -36.82 19.60
N PHE A 482 20.22 -37.27 19.61
CA PHE A 482 19.57 -37.74 18.40
C PHE A 482 18.91 -36.55 17.66
N PRO A 483 19.43 -36.17 16.46
CA PRO A 483 18.94 -35.01 15.73
C PRO A 483 17.50 -35.19 15.23
N THR A 484 17.11 -36.44 14.97
CA THR A 484 15.80 -36.83 14.44
C THR A 484 15.35 -38.15 15.08
N THR A 485 14.69 -38.11 16.23
CA THR A 485 13.96 -39.23 16.84
C THR A 485 12.48 -39.17 16.53
N GLN A 486 11.80 -40.31 16.62
CA GLN A 486 10.33 -40.45 16.57
C GLN A 486 9.67 -39.80 15.33
N ASP A 487 8.89 -40.57 14.58
CA ASP A 487 8.10 -40.03 13.46
C ASP A 487 8.90 -39.37 12.31
N GLY A 488 10.23 -39.46 12.29
CA GLY A 488 11.09 -38.92 11.23
C GLY A 488 11.25 -39.87 10.04
N GLY A 489 10.97 -39.40 8.83
CA GLY A 489 11.08 -40.15 7.58
C GLY A 489 9.78 -40.16 6.76
N ILE A 490 9.55 -41.26 6.05
CA ILE A 490 8.52 -41.37 5.02
C ILE A 490 7.17 -41.81 5.60
N TYR A 491 6.10 -41.16 5.16
CA TYR A 491 4.71 -41.56 5.36
C TYR A 491 4.07 -41.87 4.02
N ALA A 492 3.49 -43.05 3.89
CA ALA A 492 2.87 -43.50 2.64
C ALA A 492 1.59 -44.27 2.90
N ASN A 493 0.71 -44.28 1.90
CA ASN A 493 -0.44 -45.17 1.85
C ASN A 493 -0.38 -46.01 0.58
N VAL A 494 -0.28 -47.32 0.74
CA VAL A 494 -0.22 -48.27 -0.37
C VAL A 494 -1.45 -49.16 -0.32
N SER A 495 -2.41 -48.91 -1.22
CA SER A 495 -3.65 -49.69 -1.31
C SER A 495 -4.41 -49.82 0.03
N GLY A 496 -4.46 -48.75 0.81
CA GLY A 496 -5.12 -48.71 2.13
C GLY A 496 -4.23 -49.11 3.30
N VAL A 497 -3.00 -49.57 3.07
CA VAL A 497 -2.02 -49.88 4.12
C VAL A 497 -1.13 -48.66 4.38
N SER A 498 -1.21 -48.13 5.60
CA SER A 498 -0.36 -47.01 6.03
C SER A 498 1.02 -47.50 6.49
N PHE A 499 2.06 -46.88 5.92
CA PHE A 499 3.45 -46.99 6.31
C PHE A 499 3.89 -45.69 6.97
N THR A 500 4.50 -45.80 8.17
CA THR A 500 5.04 -44.67 8.93
C THR A 500 6.33 -45.10 9.64
N PRO A 501 7.18 -44.16 10.09
CA PRO A 501 8.37 -44.49 10.88
C PRO A 501 8.07 -45.24 12.18
N ALA A 502 6.88 -45.06 12.77
CA ALA A 502 6.44 -45.80 13.95
C ALA A 502 5.79 -47.17 13.62
N SER A 503 5.43 -47.42 12.35
CA SER A 503 4.65 -48.60 11.95
C SER A 503 4.96 -49.06 10.53
N TYR A 504 6.24 -49.27 10.23
CA TYR A 504 6.73 -49.69 8.90
C TYR A 504 6.59 -51.20 8.62
N GLY A 505 6.29 -52.02 9.64
CA GLY A 505 6.28 -53.47 9.52
C GLY A 505 7.69 -54.04 9.55
N VAL A 506 8.11 -54.71 8.48
CA VAL A 506 9.48 -55.23 8.33
C VAL A 506 10.27 -54.31 7.42
N ALA A 507 11.36 -53.75 7.93
CA ALA A 507 12.32 -52.98 7.16
C ALA A 507 13.48 -53.87 6.66
N SER A 508 13.92 -53.64 5.43
CA SER A 508 15.05 -54.35 4.84
C SER A 508 15.88 -53.43 3.95
N LEU A 509 17.17 -53.32 4.27
CA LEU A 509 18.17 -52.64 3.44
C LEU A 509 18.43 -53.50 2.20
N GLN A 510 18.09 -52.98 1.02
CA GLN A 510 18.26 -53.67 -0.25
C GLN A 510 19.67 -53.50 -0.79
N SER A 511 20.22 -52.28 -0.71
CA SER A 511 21.58 -51.98 -1.12
C SER A 511 22.13 -50.74 -0.42
N SER A 512 23.46 -50.63 -0.38
CA SER A 512 24.16 -49.43 0.05
C SER A 512 25.34 -49.15 -0.88
N THR A 513 25.38 -47.95 -1.45
CA THR A 513 26.48 -47.48 -2.31
C THR A 513 27.28 -46.44 -1.55
N PHE A 514 28.49 -46.81 -1.14
CA PHE A 514 29.38 -45.97 -0.34
C PHE A 514 30.52 -45.39 -1.20
N GLN A 515 30.66 -44.07 -1.21
CA GLN A 515 31.68 -43.34 -1.98
C GLN A 515 32.46 -42.38 -1.06
N PRO A 516 33.49 -42.87 -0.34
CA PRO A 516 34.21 -42.08 0.65
C PRO A 516 34.91 -40.85 0.07
N ALA A 517 35.44 -40.95 -1.16
CA ALA A 517 36.09 -39.83 -1.83
C ALA A 517 35.16 -38.64 -2.10
N ASN A 518 33.85 -38.87 -2.15
CA ASN A 518 32.82 -37.85 -2.39
C ASN A 518 32.03 -37.50 -1.13
N ASN A 519 32.41 -38.02 0.02
CA ASN A 519 31.67 -37.90 1.28
C ASN A 519 30.22 -38.36 1.20
N TYR A 520 29.96 -39.40 0.41
CA TYR A 520 28.62 -39.75 -0.06
C TYR A 520 28.24 -41.20 0.28
N LEU A 521 26.99 -41.40 0.68
CA LEU A 521 26.35 -42.69 0.88
C LEU A 521 24.94 -42.66 0.28
N SER A 522 24.58 -43.69 -0.48
CA SER A 522 23.19 -43.94 -0.87
C SER A 522 22.74 -45.29 -0.33
N THR A 523 21.52 -45.37 0.19
CA THR A 523 20.89 -46.59 0.70
C THR A 523 19.52 -46.76 0.07
N SER A 524 19.17 -48.00 -0.26
CA SER A 524 17.87 -48.36 -0.81
C SER A 524 17.13 -49.29 0.13
N TRP A 525 15.87 -49.00 0.40
CA TRP A 525 15.07 -49.64 1.44
C TRP A 525 13.80 -50.25 0.90
N ARG A 526 13.35 -51.32 1.56
CA ARG A 526 12.02 -51.90 1.39
C ARG A 526 11.35 -52.08 2.75
N TRP A 527 10.19 -51.45 2.91
CA TRP A 527 9.26 -51.72 4.01
C TRP A 527 8.16 -52.68 3.54
N SER A 528 7.81 -53.66 4.35
CA SER A 528 6.79 -54.67 4.05
C SER A 528 5.80 -54.81 5.21
N LYS A 529 4.50 -54.65 4.93
CA LYS A 529 3.43 -54.71 5.93
C LYS A 529 2.13 -55.17 5.28
N ASN A 530 1.44 -56.13 5.90
CA ASN A 530 0.13 -56.63 5.43
C ASN A 530 0.08 -56.98 3.93
N GLY A 531 1.14 -57.58 3.39
CA GLY A 531 1.24 -57.96 1.97
C GLY A 531 1.53 -56.81 1.00
N GLN A 532 1.64 -55.58 1.49
CA GLN A 532 2.06 -54.41 0.70
C GLN A 532 3.52 -54.07 0.94
N THR A 533 4.15 -53.41 -0.03
CA THR A 533 5.53 -52.96 0.04
C THR A 533 5.69 -51.52 -0.41
N LEU A 534 6.65 -50.84 0.21
CA LEU A 534 7.12 -49.50 -0.16
C LEU A 534 8.62 -49.53 -0.36
N THR A 535 9.10 -49.03 -1.51
CA THR A 535 10.54 -48.86 -1.76
C THR A 535 10.94 -47.39 -1.92
N PHE A 536 12.08 -47.05 -1.33
CA PHE A 536 12.61 -45.68 -1.33
C PHE A 536 14.12 -45.68 -1.11
N ASP A 537 14.74 -44.58 -1.48
CA ASP A 537 16.17 -44.34 -1.34
C ASP A 537 16.42 -43.17 -0.40
N LEU A 538 17.44 -43.33 0.46
CA LEU A 538 18.00 -42.27 1.29
C LEU A 538 19.47 -42.07 0.93
N THR A 539 19.82 -40.82 0.65
CA THR A 539 21.19 -40.41 0.34
C THR A 539 21.70 -39.45 1.41
N PHE A 540 22.96 -39.58 1.77
CA PHE A 540 23.62 -38.82 2.83
C PHE A 540 24.92 -38.23 2.30
N GLN A 541 25.16 -36.95 2.57
CA GLN A 541 26.41 -36.27 2.28
C GLN A 541 26.72 -35.23 3.35
N ILE A 542 27.98 -35.12 3.77
CA ILE A 542 28.42 -34.05 4.67
C ILE A 542 29.13 -32.94 3.92
N LYS A 543 28.74 -31.70 4.22
CA LYS A 543 29.36 -30.49 3.69
C LYS A 543 29.35 -29.38 4.74
N GLY A 544 30.53 -28.86 5.08
CA GLY A 544 30.69 -28.02 6.26
C GLY A 544 30.23 -28.77 7.52
N LYS A 545 29.44 -28.11 8.36
CA LYS A 545 28.85 -28.66 9.58
C LYS A 545 27.49 -29.32 9.36
N SER A 546 27.00 -29.35 8.12
CA SER A 546 25.67 -29.85 7.81
C SER A 546 25.71 -31.26 7.23
N LEU A 547 24.79 -32.11 7.68
CA LEU A 547 24.44 -33.36 7.02
C LEU A 547 23.27 -33.09 6.05
N ILE A 548 23.50 -33.39 4.77
CA ILE A 548 22.53 -33.33 3.69
C ILE A 548 21.89 -34.72 3.55
N ILE A 549 20.56 -34.78 3.62
CA ILE A 549 19.78 -36.00 3.43
C ILE A 549 18.85 -35.81 2.25
N GLU A 550 18.90 -36.68 1.25
CA GLU A 550 17.94 -36.70 0.15
C GLU A 550 17.09 -37.96 0.21
N ALA A 551 15.77 -37.81 0.11
CA ALA A 551 14.81 -38.90 0.08
C ALA A 551 14.07 -38.94 -1.25
N LYS A 552 14.04 -40.11 -1.90
CA LYS A 552 13.37 -40.34 -3.18
C LYS A 552 12.60 -41.65 -3.13
N ASP A 553 11.41 -41.73 -3.73
CA ASP A 553 10.66 -42.99 -3.82
C ASP A 553 10.81 -43.64 -5.21
N ALA A 554 11.18 -44.92 -5.23
CA ALA A 554 11.30 -45.66 -6.49
C ALA A 554 9.92 -46.05 -7.04
N ASP A 555 8.95 -46.26 -6.14
CA ASP A 555 7.60 -46.71 -6.49
C ASP A 555 6.72 -45.61 -7.11
N LYS A 556 7.04 -44.33 -6.84
CA LYS A 556 6.29 -43.11 -7.21
C LYS A 556 4.83 -43.11 -6.71
N ASN A 557 4.25 -41.91 -6.56
CA ASN A 557 2.82 -41.68 -6.28
C ASN A 557 2.26 -42.34 -4.99
N LYS A 558 3.09 -42.80 -4.05
CA LYS A 558 2.64 -43.49 -2.83
C LYS A 558 2.88 -42.69 -1.54
N VAL A 559 3.88 -41.83 -1.56
CA VAL A 559 4.32 -41.06 -0.39
C VAL A 559 3.42 -39.83 -0.22
N THR A 560 2.81 -39.72 0.95
CA THR A 560 1.92 -38.61 1.31
C THR A 560 2.64 -37.54 2.12
N GLU A 561 3.68 -37.92 2.87
CA GLU A 561 4.47 -36.96 3.65
C GLU A 561 5.93 -37.41 3.81
N PHE A 562 6.82 -36.43 3.98
CA PHE A 562 8.17 -36.62 4.49
C PHE A 562 8.34 -35.73 5.73
N ARG A 563 8.60 -36.35 6.88
CA ARG A 563 8.72 -35.65 8.17
C ARG A 563 10.16 -35.61 8.63
N ILE A 564 10.58 -34.49 9.21
CA ILE A 564 11.90 -34.34 9.82
C ILE A 564 12.00 -35.17 11.11
N GLY A 565 10.90 -35.28 11.87
CA GLY A 565 10.84 -35.95 13.17
C GLY A 565 10.90 -34.98 14.33
N ARG A 566 11.29 -35.46 15.51
CA ARG A 566 11.57 -34.67 16.71
C ARG A 566 13.06 -34.75 17.04
N THR A 567 13.59 -33.81 17.79
CA THR A 567 14.98 -33.80 18.24
C THR A 567 15.00 -34.03 19.73
N GLU A 568 15.90 -34.89 20.21
CA GLU A 568 16.12 -34.99 21.66
C GLU A 568 16.61 -33.66 22.21
N SER A 569 16.00 -33.22 23.31
CA SER A 569 16.40 -32.03 24.02
C SER A 569 16.94 -32.39 25.40
N SER A 570 17.96 -31.65 25.84
CA SER A 570 18.50 -31.75 27.20
C SER A 570 17.51 -31.23 28.24
N SER A 571 17.76 -31.43 29.54
CA SER A 571 16.96 -30.79 30.60
C SER A 571 17.02 -29.26 30.57
N GLU A 572 18.15 -28.72 30.10
CA GLU A 572 18.37 -27.28 29.88
C GLU A 572 18.51 -27.02 28.37
N TYR A 573 17.42 -26.61 27.72
CA TYR A 573 17.39 -26.21 26.32
C TYR A 573 16.54 -24.95 26.12
N LYS A 574 16.78 -24.23 25.03
CA LYS A 574 15.91 -23.14 24.56
C LYS A 574 15.43 -23.43 23.16
N LEU A 575 14.22 -22.99 22.88
CA LEU A 575 13.61 -23.06 21.56
C LEU A 575 12.99 -21.70 21.28
N PHE A 576 13.39 -21.09 20.19
CA PHE A 576 13.01 -19.72 19.84
C PHE A 576 12.92 -19.56 18.31
N PRO A 577 11.98 -18.72 17.82
CA PRO A 577 11.92 -18.32 16.42
C PRO A 577 12.98 -17.25 16.12
N ILE A 578 13.24 -17.02 14.84
CA ILE A 578 14.06 -15.91 14.36
C ILE A 578 13.19 -14.97 13.53
N PRO A 579 13.15 -13.67 13.84
CA PRO A 579 12.46 -12.68 13.01
C PRO A 579 12.88 -12.79 11.53
N PHE A 580 11.93 -12.56 10.62
CA PHE A 580 12.08 -12.66 9.16
C PHE A 580 12.26 -14.07 8.59
N TRP A 581 12.42 -15.10 9.43
CA TRP A 581 12.41 -16.49 8.99
C TRP A 581 11.07 -17.16 9.35
N GLU A 582 10.01 -16.72 8.69
CA GLU A 582 8.63 -17.03 9.08
C GLU A 582 7.77 -17.47 7.90
N ASN A 583 6.60 -18.05 8.19
CA ASN A 583 5.51 -18.12 7.23
C ASN A 583 4.38 -17.22 7.75
N ARG A 584 3.55 -16.65 6.88
CA ARG A 584 2.34 -15.86 7.22
C ARG A 584 1.36 -16.54 8.22
N GLN A 585 1.58 -17.82 8.54
CA GLN A 585 0.80 -18.62 9.47
C GLN A 585 1.37 -18.51 10.88
N THR A 586 0.60 -18.87 11.91
CA THR A 586 1.05 -18.85 13.32
C THR A 586 2.26 -19.75 13.61
N GLU A 587 2.64 -20.61 12.68
CA GLU A 587 3.69 -21.61 12.82
C GLU A 587 5.02 -21.07 12.26
N ARG A 588 6.09 -21.11 13.06
CA ARG A 588 7.42 -20.64 12.67
C ARG A 588 8.48 -21.73 12.84
N PRO A 589 9.48 -21.82 11.93
CA PRO A 589 10.71 -22.57 12.19
C PRO A 589 11.31 -22.14 13.53
N GLN A 590 11.90 -23.10 14.24
CA GLN A 590 12.52 -22.88 15.53
C GLN A 590 14.00 -23.24 15.47
N ILE A 591 14.81 -22.50 16.21
CA ILE A 591 16.19 -22.87 16.50
C ILE A 591 16.23 -23.51 17.89
N LEU A 592 16.78 -24.73 17.96
CA LEU A 592 17.01 -25.42 19.22
C LEU A 592 18.40 -25.07 19.73
N MET A 593 18.49 -24.47 20.91
CA MET A 593 19.73 -24.37 21.67
C MET A 593 19.78 -25.49 22.72
N VAL A 594 20.72 -26.42 22.58
CA VAL A 594 20.96 -27.53 23.53
C VAL A 594 22.05 -27.18 24.55
N THR A 595 22.31 -28.08 25.50
CA THR A 595 23.34 -27.94 26.54
C THR A 595 24.70 -27.51 25.95
N GLY A 596 25.37 -26.59 26.65
CA GLY A 596 26.63 -25.99 26.19
C GLY A 596 26.46 -24.79 25.24
N GLY A 597 25.21 -24.46 24.85
CA GLY A 597 24.90 -23.38 23.92
C GLY A 597 25.28 -23.72 22.48
N LEU A 598 25.01 -24.95 22.06
CA LEU A 598 25.03 -25.37 20.66
C LEU A 598 23.64 -25.12 20.06
N PHE A 599 23.60 -24.60 18.85
CA PHE A 599 22.40 -24.34 18.08
C PHE A 599 22.21 -25.44 17.04
N TYR A 600 20.96 -25.85 16.83
CA TYR A 600 20.58 -26.89 15.89
C TYR A 600 19.38 -26.45 15.05
N THR A 601 19.45 -26.71 13.75
CA THR A 601 18.36 -26.52 12.79
C THR A 601 18.21 -27.73 11.86
N ALA A 602 16.98 -27.95 11.41
CA ALA A 602 16.63 -28.92 10.38
C ALA A 602 15.72 -28.26 9.35
N ILE A 603 16.18 -28.16 8.10
CA ILE A 603 15.56 -27.29 7.07
C ILE A 603 15.32 -28.09 5.80
N LEU A 604 14.09 -28.05 5.28
CA LEU A 604 13.73 -28.61 3.98
C LEU A 604 14.08 -27.63 2.87
N ASP A 605 14.67 -28.14 1.79
CA ASP A 605 15.14 -27.35 0.65
C ASP A 605 13.99 -26.94 -0.28
N TRP A 606 13.64 -25.65 -0.30
CA TRP A 606 12.58 -25.13 -1.17
C TRP A 606 12.97 -25.10 -2.66
N TYR A 607 14.24 -25.28 -3.03
CA TYR A 607 14.67 -25.47 -4.42
C TYR A 607 14.63 -26.93 -4.87
N ASN A 608 14.73 -27.89 -3.93
CA ASN A 608 14.80 -29.32 -4.21
C ASN A 608 13.67 -30.07 -3.49
N THR A 609 12.45 -29.77 -3.92
CA THR A 609 11.23 -30.43 -3.43
C THR A 609 10.23 -30.68 -4.56
N ASN A 610 9.48 -31.76 -4.44
CA ASN A 610 8.27 -32.03 -5.25
C ASN A 610 6.98 -31.94 -4.42
N ALA A 611 7.09 -31.57 -3.15
CA ALA A 611 5.96 -31.46 -2.25
C ALA A 611 4.97 -30.39 -2.72
N SER A 612 3.73 -30.56 -2.28
CA SER A 612 2.65 -29.59 -2.45
C SER A 612 2.68 -28.51 -1.38
N ARG A 613 3.20 -28.83 -0.19
CA ARG A 613 3.25 -27.90 0.95
C ARG A 613 4.33 -28.23 1.97
N PHE A 614 4.95 -27.22 2.56
CA PHE A 614 5.70 -27.34 3.81
C PHE A 614 4.84 -26.88 4.99
N MET A 615 5.06 -27.47 6.16
CA MET A 615 4.40 -27.11 7.41
C MET A 615 5.42 -26.95 8.54
N PHE A 616 5.06 -26.11 9.50
CA PHE A 616 5.82 -25.93 10.74
C PHE A 616 4.94 -26.36 11.93
N GLU A 617 5.55 -26.62 13.08
CA GLU A 617 4.80 -27.09 14.26
C GLU A 617 4.28 -25.89 15.06
N SER A 618 3.01 -25.96 15.48
CA SER A 618 2.39 -24.92 16.34
C SER A 618 2.72 -25.14 17.82
N GLU A 619 2.91 -26.39 18.23
CA GLU A 619 3.30 -26.78 19.60
C GLU A 619 4.64 -27.52 19.58
N PRO A 620 5.77 -26.79 19.42
CA PRO A 620 7.04 -27.42 19.12
C PRO A 620 7.73 -28.08 20.34
N ARG A 621 7.12 -28.03 21.53
CA ARG A 621 7.64 -28.62 22.77
C ARG A 621 6.76 -29.75 23.28
N ASN A 622 7.37 -30.86 23.67
CA ASN A 622 6.68 -31.95 24.36
C ASN A 622 7.17 -32.11 25.81
N SER A 623 6.32 -32.68 26.65
CA SER A 623 6.65 -33.05 28.04
C SER A 623 7.63 -34.24 28.15
N ASP A 624 7.91 -34.94 27.05
CA ASP A 624 8.80 -36.10 26.97
C ASP A 624 10.29 -35.74 26.79
N GLY A 625 10.63 -34.44 26.80
CA GLY A 625 12.01 -33.98 26.61
C GLY A 625 12.47 -33.97 25.15
N THR A 626 11.55 -33.94 24.19
CA THR A 626 11.87 -33.72 22.76
C THR A 626 11.26 -32.43 22.22
N ALA A 627 11.90 -31.84 21.22
CA ALA A 627 11.45 -30.62 20.55
C ALA A 627 11.31 -30.81 19.03
N ARG A 628 10.46 -30.03 18.37
CA ARG A 628 10.43 -29.92 16.90
C ARG A 628 11.00 -28.58 16.47
N VAL A 629 12.09 -28.61 15.73
CA VAL A 629 12.68 -27.40 15.10
C VAL A 629 11.95 -27.00 13.81
N SER A 630 11.35 -27.98 13.14
CA SER A 630 10.54 -27.85 11.92
C SER A 630 9.70 -29.14 11.79
N TYR A 631 8.82 -29.25 10.79
CA TYR A 631 7.86 -30.35 10.72
C TYR A 631 7.96 -31.24 9.48
N ASN A 632 7.25 -30.93 8.39
CA ASN A 632 7.12 -31.88 7.27
C ASN A 632 6.78 -31.23 5.91
N ALA A 633 6.98 -32.04 4.87
CA ALA A 633 6.54 -31.81 3.50
C ALA A 633 5.32 -32.70 3.18
N TYR A 634 4.25 -32.12 2.66
CA TYR A 634 3.02 -32.79 2.24
C TYR A 634 2.94 -32.97 0.73
N TYR A 635 2.43 -34.12 0.33
CA TYR A 635 2.11 -34.46 -1.05
C TYR A 635 0.60 -34.64 -1.19
N TYR A 636 -0.04 -33.74 -1.95
CA TYR A 636 -1.47 -33.80 -2.22
C TYR A 636 -1.75 -34.36 -3.63
N PRO A 637 -2.90 -35.01 -3.84
CA PRO A 637 -3.27 -35.51 -5.16
C PRO A 637 -3.52 -34.35 -6.11
N LYS A 638 -3.10 -34.53 -7.37
CA LYS A 638 -3.53 -33.69 -8.49
C LYS A 638 -4.99 -33.99 -8.83
N THR A 639 -5.58 -33.22 -9.75
CA THR A 639 -6.98 -33.43 -10.19
C THR A 639 -7.25 -34.80 -10.84
N ASP A 640 -6.21 -35.53 -11.26
CA ASP A 640 -6.30 -36.91 -11.74
C ASP A 640 -6.22 -37.98 -10.63
N GLY A 641 -6.09 -37.55 -9.36
CA GLY A 641 -5.96 -38.42 -8.19
C GLY A 641 -4.53 -38.90 -7.90
N ASN A 642 -3.54 -38.61 -8.76
CA ASN A 642 -2.16 -39.04 -8.55
C ASN A 642 -1.37 -38.06 -7.68
N LEU A 643 -0.59 -38.58 -6.74
CA LEU A 643 0.42 -37.81 -6.00
C LEU A 643 1.62 -37.46 -6.90
N ASN A 644 2.45 -36.51 -6.47
CA ASN A 644 3.79 -36.34 -7.03
C ASN A 644 4.75 -37.38 -6.43
N TRP A 645 5.83 -37.72 -7.15
CA TRP A 645 6.85 -38.61 -6.59
C TRP A 645 7.69 -37.87 -5.54
N LEU A 646 8.13 -38.59 -4.51
CA LEU A 646 8.96 -38.09 -3.43
C LEU A 646 10.30 -37.61 -3.98
N ASN A 647 10.64 -36.36 -3.66
CA ASN A 647 11.96 -35.80 -3.87
C ASN A 647 12.15 -34.71 -2.83
N GLU A 648 12.71 -35.06 -1.68
CA GLU A 648 13.01 -34.09 -0.62
C GLU A 648 14.50 -34.03 -0.34
N ARG A 649 14.97 -32.84 0.01
CA ARG A 649 16.31 -32.61 0.54
C ARG A 649 16.20 -31.88 1.87
N LEU A 650 16.89 -32.41 2.87
CA LEU A 650 16.90 -31.96 4.26
C LEU A 650 18.33 -31.64 4.69
N PHE A 651 18.52 -30.47 5.29
CA PHE A 651 19.77 -30.07 5.92
C PHE A 651 19.65 -30.15 7.43
N LEU A 652 20.49 -30.96 8.07
CA LEU A 652 20.65 -30.99 9.53
C LEU A 652 21.95 -30.29 9.89
N THR A 653 21.89 -29.22 10.69
CA THR A 653 23.08 -28.42 11.00
C THR A 653 23.19 -28.16 12.49
N VAL A 654 24.39 -28.35 13.05
CA VAL A 654 24.72 -28.00 14.44
C VAL A 654 25.93 -27.06 14.46
N SER A 655 25.88 -26.03 15.28
CA SER A 655 27.04 -25.16 15.51
C SER A 655 26.95 -24.44 16.85
N ASN A 656 28.10 -24.01 17.39
CA ASN A 656 28.16 -23.05 18.49
C ASN A 656 28.01 -21.59 18.01
N LYS A 657 27.63 -21.36 16.75
CA LYS A 657 27.46 -20.05 16.13
C LYS A 657 26.11 -19.95 15.43
N ILE A 658 25.37 -18.88 15.71
CA ILE A 658 24.01 -18.72 15.19
C ILE A 658 24.00 -18.52 13.67
N SER A 659 24.97 -17.76 13.15
CA SER A 659 25.13 -17.46 11.72
C SER A 659 25.30 -18.70 10.82
N GLU A 660 25.77 -19.80 11.40
CA GLU A 660 26.06 -21.06 10.71
C GLU A 660 24.92 -22.07 10.75
N VAL A 661 23.82 -21.78 11.47
CA VAL A 661 22.61 -22.62 11.48
C VAL A 661 21.42 -21.97 10.76
N LEU A 662 21.58 -20.73 10.31
CA LEU A 662 20.61 -20.00 9.51
C LEU A 662 20.70 -20.43 8.02
N PRO A 663 19.57 -20.61 7.32
CA PRO A 663 19.61 -20.94 5.90
C PRO A 663 20.24 -19.82 5.08
N ASN A 664 20.96 -20.19 4.03
CA ASN A 664 21.40 -19.23 3.01
C ASN A 664 20.27 -18.97 2.01
N ILE A 665 20.34 -17.82 1.35
CA ILE A 665 19.44 -17.45 0.26
C ILE A 665 20.30 -17.34 -1.02
N PRO A 666 20.31 -18.37 -1.88
CA PRO A 666 21.22 -18.46 -3.03
C PRO A 666 20.74 -17.68 -4.25
N ASN A 667 20.09 -16.54 -4.03
CA ASN A 667 19.68 -15.60 -5.06
C ASN A 667 20.78 -14.58 -5.31
N PRO A 668 20.88 -13.99 -6.51
CA PRO A 668 21.77 -12.86 -6.74
C PRO A 668 21.28 -11.62 -5.96
N PRO A 669 22.19 -10.75 -5.48
CA PRO A 669 21.80 -9.43 -4.99
C PRO A 669 21.05 -8.63 -6.05
N SER A 670 20.12 -7.80 -5.63
CA SER A 670 19.43 -6.84 -6.48
C SER A 670 20.46 -5.92 -7.17
N PRO A 671 20.33 -5.69 -8.49
CA PRO A 671 21.20 -4.77 -9.21
C PRO A 671 20.89 -3.30 -8.89
N ASN A 672 19.80 -3.02 -8.18
CA ASN A 672 19.29 -1.67 -7.93
C ASN A 672 19.68 -1.12 -6.55
N GLY A 673 20.56 -1.80 -5.80
CA GLY A 673 21.00 -1.38 -4.47
C GLY A 673 21.56 0.05 -4.38
N ASP A 674 22.30 0.49 -5.41
CA ASP A 674 22.83 1.85 -5.48
C ASP A 674 21.75 2.93 -5.60
N ILE A 675 20.60 2.56 -6.18
CA ILE A 675 19.42 3.42 -6.27
C ILE A 675 18.66 3.37 -4.95
N THR A 676 18.26 2.17 -4.50
CA THR A 676 17.39 1.99 -3.34
C THR A 676 18.01 2.50 -2.05
N LYS A 677 19.34 2.41 -1.87
CA LYS A 677 20.02 2.96 -0.68
C LYS A 677 19.81 4.46 -0.48
N ASN A 678 19.44 5.19 -1.54
CA ASN A 678 19.23 6.63 -1.49
C ASN A 678 17.75 7.03 -1.39
N LEU A 679 16.80 6.09 -1.58
CA LEU A 679 15.37 6.36 -1.62
C LEU A 679 14.74 6.16 -0.23
N LEU A 680 13.65 6.88 0.04
CA LEU A 680 12.67 6.44 1.02
C LEU A 680 11.42 5.96 0.30
N TYR A 681 10.69 5.07 0.93
CA TYR A 681 9.45 4.54 0.38
C TYR A 681 8.21 5.18 1.04
N ILE A 682 7.10 5.23 0.30
CA ILE A 682 5.78 5.55 0.83
C ILE A 682 4.64 4.87 0.07
N ALA A 683 3.71 4.28 0.82
CA ALA A 683 2.44 3.81 0.31
C ALA A 683 1.44 4.95 0.26
N ARG A 684 0.83 5.13 -0.90
CA ARG A 684 -0.33 5.99 -1.08
C ARG A 684 -1.53 5.13 -1.38
N ASP A 685 -2.59 5.34 -0.60
CA ASP A 685 -3.91 4.90 -0.99
C ASP A 685 -4.25 5.57 -2.31
N PHE A 686 -4.57 4.79 -3.34
CA PHE A 686 -5.21 5.32 -4.54
C PHE A 686 -6.72 5.34 -4.40
N ASN A 687 -7.21 5.55 -3.17
CA ASN A 687 -8.62 5.71 -2.84
C ASN A 687 -9.09 7.10 -3.29
N PHE A 688 -8.90 7.40 -4.57
CA PHE A 688 -9.41 8.59 -5.21
C PHE A 688 -10.88 8.34 -5.49
N TYR A 689 -11.73 9.10 -4.84
CA TYR A 689 -13.19 9.02 -4.98
C TYR A 689 -13.75 10.29 -5.62
N ASP A 690 -12.91 11.30 -5.76
CA ASP A 690 -13.23 12.60 -6.30
C ASP A 690 -12.22 12.91 -7.42
N PRO A 691 -12.65 13.42 -8.59
CA PRO A 691 -11.73 13.81 -9.66
C PRO A 691 -10.70 14.88 -9.25
N LEU A 692 -10.93 15.61 -8.15
CA LEU A 692 -9.95 16.57 -7.59
C LEU A 692 -8.78 15.90 -6.85
N ASP A 693 -8.91 14.64 -6.46
CA ASP A 693 -7.92 13.97 -5.62
C ASP A 693 -6.52 13.95 -6.25
N ILE A 694 -6.45 13.89 -7.58
CA ILE A 694 -5.20 13.94 -8.37
C ILE A 694 -4.46 15.26 -8.19
N ASP A 695 -5.17 16.39 -8.16
CA ASP A 695 -4.54 17.70 -8.01
C ASP A 695 -4.04 17.93 -6.58
N TYR A 696 -4.80 17.47 -5.59
CA TYR A 696 -4.35 17.48 -4.19
C TYR A 696 -3.10 16.64 -3.98
N GLU A 697 -3.04 15.46 -4.61
CA GLU A 697 -1.86 14.59 -4.62
C GLU A 697 -0.63 15.34 -5.16
N ILE A 698 -0.72 15.91 -6.36
CA ILE A 698 0.39 16.63 -7.00
C ILE A 698 0.87 17.80 -6.14
N ASN A 699 -0.06 18.59 -5.59
CA ASN A 699 0.28 19.76 -4.79
C ASN A 699 0.99 19.40 -3.48
N MET A 700 0.57 18.33 -2.81
CA MET A 700 1.24 17.81 -1.62
C MET A 700 2.70 17.42 -1.95
N TRP A 701 2.93 16.73 -3.07
CA TRP A 701 4.27 16.31 -3.47
C TRP A 701 5.18 17.47 -3.88
N LYS A 702 4.64 18.51 -4.51
CA LYS A 702 5.36 19.77 -4.78
C LYS A 702 5.77 20.47 -3.48
N LEU A 703 4.88 20.49 -2.49
CA LEU A 703 5.18 21.04 -1.18
C LEU A 703 6.30 20.25 -0.46
N PHE A 704 6.24 18.92 -0.47
CA PHE A 704 7.31 18.09 0.10
C PHE A 704 8.65 18.26 -0.64
N LYS A 705 8.60 18.42 -1.97
CA LYS A 705 9.78 18.78 -2.76
C LYS A 705 10.41 20.10 -2.30
N ALA A 706 9.58 21.13 -2.05
CA ALA A 706 10.03 22.43 -1.55
C ALA A 706 10.73 22.35 -0.18
N TYR A 707 10.29 21.41 0.66
CA TYR A 707 10.94 21.09 1.94
C TYR A 707 12.20 20.23 1.81
N GLY A 708 12.65 19.89 0.60
CA GLY A 708 13.88 19.13 0.37
C GLY A 708 13.72 17.61 0.37
N ILE A 709 12.48 17.09 0.36
CA ILE A 709 12.24 15.66 0.16
C ILE A 709 12.48 15.34 -1.32
N ASN A 710 13.64 14.75 -1.63
CA ASN A 710 14.11 14.61 -3.01
C ASN A 710 14.21 13.17 -3.52
N ASN A 711 14.24 12.20 -2.61
CA ASN A 711 14.54 10.81 -2.95
C ASN A 711 13.41 9.92 -2.46
N LEU A 712 12.41 9.73 -3.30
CA LEU A 712 11.24 8.92 -2.98
C LEU A 712 10.95 7.86 -4.02
N PHE A 713 10.51 6.73 -3.50
CA PHE A 713 9.76 5.72 -4.21
C PHE A 713 8.31 5.75 -3.71
N ILE A 714 7.40 6.22 -4.57
CA ILE A 714 5.97 6.36 -4.29
C ILE A 714 5.24 5.22 -5.00
N ARG A 715 4.52 4.39 -4.23
CA ARG A 715 3.55 3.44 -4.79
C ARG A 715 2.15 3.94 -4.57
N PHE A 716 1.33 3.65 -5.55
CA PHE A 716 -0.11 3.85 -5.55
C PHE A 716 -0.84 2.51 -5.52
N HIS A 717 -1.80 2.34 -4.61
CA HIS A 717 -2.63 1.11 -4.53
C HIS A 717 -3.49 0.88 -5.80
N GLY A 718 -4.03 -0.33 -5.99
CA GLY A 718 -4.72 -0.74 -7.24
C GLY A 718 -6.10 -0.11 -7.49
N ASN A 719 -6.52 0.83 -6.66
CA ASN A 719 -7.85 1.46 -6.75
C ASN A 719 -8.01 2.35 -7.99
N MET A 720 -6.92 2.74 -8.65
CA MET A 720 -6.96 3.50 -9.92
C MET A 720 -7.68 2.76 -11.06
N PHE A 721 -7.73 1.43 -10.98
CA PHE A 721 -8.37 0.56 -11.98
C PHE A 721 -9.77 0.10 -11.56
N LYS A 722 -10.24 0.55 -10.38
CA LYS A 722 -11.60 0.28 -9.92
C LYS A 722 -12.60 1.20 -10.62
N THR A 723 -13.87 0.87 -10.45
CA THR A 723 -15.00 1.62 -10.99
C THR A 723 -16.05 1.79 -9.88
N PRO A 724 -17.03 2.72 -9.98
CA PRO A 724 -17.98 2.99 -8.89
C PRO A 724 -18.91 1.81 -8.59
N LEU A 725 -19.22 1.00 -9.60
CA LEU A 725 -19.82 -0.32 -9.43
C LEU A 725 -18.73 -1.37 -9.42
N ALA A 726 -18.09 -1.41 -8.27
CA ALA A 726 -16.78 -1.99 -8.09
C ALA A 726 -16.63 -3.40 -8.69
N SER A 727 -15.51 -3.56 -9.41
CA SER A 727 -14.97 -4.82 -9.93
C SER A 727 -13.56 -4.96 -9.34
N GLN A 728 -13.14 -6.15 -8.89
CA GLN A 728 -11.75 -6.38 -8.41
C GLN A 728 -10.75 -6.44 -9.56
N ASN A 729 -10.96 -5.60 -10.55
CA ASN A 729 -10.12 -5.48 -11.71
C ASN A 729 -8.90 -4.59 -11.41
N MET A 730 -8.14 -4.94 -10.37
CA MET A 730 -7.00 -4.15 -9.87
C MET A 730 -5.68 -4.44 -10.59
N THR A 731 -5.70 -5.35 -11.56
CA THR A 731 -4.54 -5.91 -12.26
C THR A 731 -4.96 -6.39 -13.64
N LEU A 732 -4.00 -6.76 -14.51
CA LEU A 732 -4.25 -7.21 -15.88
C LEU A 732 -5.08 -6.21 -16.70
N THR A 733 -4.92 -4.92 -16.43
CA THR A 733 -5.70 -3.84 -17.04
C THR A 733 -4.87 -2.57 -17.08
N THR A 734 -5.20 -1.69 -18.02
CA THR A 734 -4.74 -0.29 -18.01
C THR A 734 -5.91 0.69 -18.07
N ASN A 735 -7.15 0.20 -17.92
CA ASN A 735 -8.34 1.02 -17.93
C ASN A 735 -8.49 1.69 -16.58
N VAL A 736 -8.35 3.01 -16.54
CA VAL A 736 -8.47 3.81 -15.33
C VAL A 736 -9.95 4.14 -15.07
N GLY A 737 -10.34 4.22 -13.80
CA GLY A 737 -11.67 4.66 -13.38
C GLY A 737 -12.04 6.02 -13.98
N LEU A 738 -13.21 6.10 -14.62
CA LEU A 738 -13.70 7.33 -15.25
C LEU A 738 -14.12 8.38 -14.21
N GLU A 739 -14.49 7.95 -13.02
CA GLU A 739 -14.87 8.77 -11.88
C GLU A 739 -13.73 9.64 -11.31
N ILE A 740 -12.47 9.32 -11.64
CA ILE A 740 -11.29 10.10 -11.25
C ILE A 740 -10.63 10.82 -12.44
N GLY A 741 -11.30 10.90 -13.59
CA GLY A 741 -10.79 11.56 -14.81
C GLY A 741 -10.04 10.64 -15.79
N GLY A 742 -10.11 9.31 -15.58
CA GLY A 742 -9.59 8.30 -16.52
C GLY A 742 -8.09 8.44 -16.83
N ASP A 743 -7.69 8.01 -18.03
CA ASP A 743 -6.28 7.93 -18.42
C ASP A 743 -5.52 9.26 -18.35
N LEU A 744 -6.20 10.38 -18.63
CA LEU A 744 -5.57 11.70 -18.64
C LEU A 744 -5.13 12.12 -17.24
N ALA A 745 -5.94 11.81 -16.24
CA ALA A 745 -5.66 12.14 -14.85
C ALA A 745 -4.42 11.38 -14.32
N VAL A 746 -4.34 10.08 -14.59
CA VAL A 746 -3.17 9.27 -14.18
C VAL A 746 -1.91 9.65 -14.96
N LYS A 747 -2.02 9.96 -16.27
CA LYS A 747 -0.88 10.49 -17.04
C LYS A 747 -0.34 11.79 -16.44
N LYS A 748 -1.23 12.72 -16.07
CA LYS A 748 -0.87 13.97 -15.40
C LYS A 748 -0.15 13.69 -14.09
N LEU A 749 -0.74 12.87 -13.21
CA LEU A 749 -0.13 12.50 -11.93
C LEU A 749 1.28 11.93 -12.09
N VAL A 750 1.43 10.89 -12.93
CA VAL A 750 2.72 10.21 -13.11
C VAL A 750 3.75 11.17 -13.72
N SER A 751 3.37 11.95 -14.73
CA SER A 751 4.27 12.93 -15.36
C SER A 751 4.75 13.99 -14.36
N GLU A 752 3.86 14.55 -13.55
CA GLU A 752 4.20 15.57 -12.56
C GLU A 752 5.13 15.00 -11.48
N LEU A 753 4.82 13.85 -10.89
CA LEU A 753 5.69 13.22 -9.88
C LEU A 753 7.06 12.84 -10.44
N ARG A 754 7.11 12.38 -11.70
CA ARG A 754 8.39 12.11 -12.37
C ARG A 754 9.20 13.38 -12.64
N SER A 755 8.54 14.51 -12.94
CA SER A 755 9.22 15.80 -13.08
C SER A 755 9.86 16.29 -11.77
N LEU A 756 9.33 15.84 -10.62
CA LEU A 756 9.92 16.08 -9.30
C LEU A 756 11.11 15.14 -8.99
N GLY A 757 11.38 14.16 -9.86
CA GLY A 757 12.47 13.19 -9.71
C GLY A 757 12.13 11.96 -8.88
N TYR A 758 10.85 11.67 -8.64
CA TYR A 758 10.42 10.51 -7.87
C TYR A 758 10.26 9.25 -8.75
N TYR A 759 10.43 8.08 -8.12
CA TYR A 759 10.00 6.81 -8.68
C TYR A 759 8.52 6.60 -8.37
N VAL A 760 7.74 6.22 -9.37
CA VAL A 760 6.29 6.06 -9.27
C VAL A 760 5.93 4.65 -9.73
N ALA A 761 5.32 3.88 -8.82
CA ALA A 761 4.84 2.53 -9.09
C ALA A 761 3.31 2.44 -9.14
N PRO A 762 2.75 1.73 -10.13
CA PRO A 762 1.42 1.19 -10.04
C PRO A 762 1.42 -0.04 -9.14
N TYR A 763 0.22 -0.42 -8.72
CA TYR A 763 -0.08 -1.72 -8.13
C TYR A 763 -0.32 -2.75 -9.24
N THR A 764 0.28 -3.93 -9.10
CA THR A 764 0.01 -5.12 -9.89
C THR A 764 -0.22 -6.30 -8.95
N ASP A 765 -1.08 -7.25 -9.34
CA ASP A 765 -1.16 -8.57 -8.70
C ASP A 765 -1.37 -9.61 -9.79
N TYR A 766 -0.34 -10.35 -10.14
CA TYR A 766 -0.43 -11.40 -11.16
C TYR A 766 -0.79 -12.77 -10.58
N ARG A 767 -1.27 -12.86 -9.34
CA ARG A 767 -1.78 -14.11 -8.74
C ARG A 767 -3.28 -14.23 -8.85
N ILE A 768 -3.98 -13.14 -9.17
CA ILE A 768 -5.44 -13.09 -9.21
C ILE A 768 -5.95 -12.69 -10.60
N ILE A 769 -7.14 -13.16 -10.93
CA ILE A 769 -7.87 -12.72 -12.11
C ILE A 769 -9.36 -12.58 -11.80
N HIS A 770 -9.86 -11.36 -11.93
CA HIS A 770 -11.28 -11.10 -11.71
C HIS A 770 -12.10 -11.49 -12.95
N PRO A 771 -13.27 -12.13 -12.80
CA PRO A 771 -14.13 -12.49 -13.92
C PRO A 771 -14.58 -11.31 -14.82
N LEU A 772 -14.61 -10.09 -14.28
CA LEU A 772 -14.84 -8.87 -15.08
C LEU A 772 -13.62 -8.40 -15.89
N ASN A 773 -12.40 -8.88 -15.61
CA ASN A 773 -11.23 -8.51 -16.41
C ASN A 773 -11.36 -8.97 -17.87
N ASN A 774 -10.95 -8.16 -18.84
CA ASN A 774 -11.07 -8.49 -20.27
C ASN A 774 -10.24 -9.72 -20.71
N SER A 775 -9.16 -10.00 -19.99
CA SER A 775 -8.33 -11.20 -20.19
C SER A 775 -8.91 -12.45 -19.54
N PHE A 776 -9.94 -12.34 -18.71
CA PHE A 776 -10.48 -13.48 -17.97
C PHE A 776 -10.96 -14.59 -18.89
N SER A 777 -10.54 -15.81 -18.57
CA SER A 777 -10.91 -17.03 -19.26
C SER A 777 -10.70 -18.24 -18.36
N ASN A 778 -11.47 -19.31 -18.59
CA ASN A 778 -11.45 -20.50 -17.73
C ASN A 778 -10.08 -21.19 -17.71
N GLU A 779 -9.37 -21.21 -18.84
CA GLU A 779 -8.05 -21.83 -18.96
C GLU A 779 -6.97 -21.16 -18.11
N LEU A 780 -7.20 -19.91 -17.66
CA LEU A 780 -6.29 -19.15 -16.83
C LEU A 780 -6.50 -19.42 -15.33
N VAL A 781 -7.58 -20.12 -14.93
CA VAL A 781 -7.90 -20.34 -13.53
C VAL A 781 -7.18 -21.58 -12.99
N ALA A 782 -6.51 -21.43 -11.84
CA ALA A 782 -5.88 -22.54 -11.13
C ALA A 782 -6.94 -23.47 -10.53
N LEU A 783 -6.62 -24.76 -10.42
CA LEU A 783 -7.50 -25.76 -9.83
C LEU A 783 -6.98 -26.22 -8.47
N TRP A 784 -7.91 -26.50 -7.57
CA TRP A 784 -7.65 -27.23 -6.34
C TRP A 784 -7.65 -28.75 -6.58
N GLN A 785 -7.16 -29.52 -5.61
CA GLN A 785 -7.08 -30.99 -5.69
C GLN A 785 -8.44 -31.69 -5.97
N ASP A 786 -9.57 -31.06 -5.62
CA ASP A 786 -10.91 -31.57 -5.87
C ASP A 786 -11.49 -31.11 -7.23
N SER A 787 -10.63 -30.59 -8.13
CA SER A 787 -10.97 -30.06 -9.45
C SER A 787 -11.86 -28.82 -9.47
N LYS A 788 -12.13 -28.20 -8.31
CA LYS A 788 -12.77 -26.89 -8.26
C LYS A 788 -11.77 -25.79 -8.58
N TRP A 789 -12.27 -24.64 -9.05
CA TRP A 789 -11.43 -23.46 -9.21
C TRP A 789 -10.90 -22.96 -7.86
N SER A 790 -9.66 -22.51 -7.86
CA SER A 790 -9.04 -21.92 -6.68
C SER A 790 -9.51 -20.48 -6.50
N GLN A 791 -10.05 -20.17 -5.32
CA GLN A 791 -10.43 -18.81 -4.94
C GLN A 791 -9.18 -17.99 -4.61
N ALA A 792 -9.26 -16.68 -4.84
CA ALA A 792 -8.24 -15.73 -4.41
C ALA A 792 -8.88 -14.62 -3.54
N CYS A 793 -8.13 -13.55 -3.28
CA CYS A 793 -8.63 -12.41 -2.50
C CYS A 793 -9.93 -11.87 -3.12
N GLY A 794 -10.91 -11.62 -2.24
CA GLY A 794 -12.17 -10.99 -2.58
C GLY A 794 -13.05 -11.79 -3.56
N SER A 795 -13.37 -11.18 -4.71
CA SER A 795 -14.25 -11.76 -5.75
C SER A 795 -13.48 -12.37 -6.93
N ALA A 796 -12.15 -12.45 -6.84
CA ALA A 796 -11.28 -12.98 -7.88
C ALA A 796 -11.02 -14.48 -7.73
N PHE A 797 -10.56 -15.10 -8.82
CA PHE A 797 -10.01 -16.45 -8.81
C PHE A 797 -8.48 -16.40 -8.93
N MET A 798 -7.83 -17.48 -8.51
CA MET A 798 -6.39 -17.60 -8.62
C MET A 798 -5.98 -17.79 -10.09
N LEU A 799 -5.11 -16.93 -10.58
CA LEU A 799 -4.44 -17.07 -11.87
C LEU A 799 -3.42 -18.22 -11.78
N LYS A 800 -3.35 -19.09 -12.80
CA LYS A 800 -2.35 -20.16 -12.86
C LYS A 800 -0.93 -19.59 -12.70
N PRO A 801 -0.08 -20.11 -11.79
CA PRO A 801 1.28 -19.60 -11.63
C PRO A 801 2.10 -19.66 -12.92
N SER A 802 1.84 -20.66 -13.77
CA SER A 802 2.52 -20.84 -15.04
C SER A 802 2.42 -19.64 -15.98
N ILE A 803 1.32 -18.87 -15.97
CA ILE A 803 1.07 -17.80 -16.95
C ILE A 803 1.44 -16.39 -16.44
N GLN A 804 1.81 -16.25 -15.16
CA GLN A 804 1.98 -14.95 -14.51
C GLN A 804 3.00 -14.06 -15.24
N CYS A 805 4.17 -14.61 -15.59
CA CYS A 805 5.22 -13.86 -16.26
C CYS A 805 4.82 -13.37 -17.66
N GLU A 806 4.09 -14.19 -18.43
CA GLU A 806 3.61 -13.79 -19.75
C GLU A 806 2.63 -12.61 -19.64
N LYS A 807 1.74 -12.67 -18.63
CA LYS A 807 0.80 -11.59 -18.36
C LYS A 807 1.51 -10.32 -17.86
N ALA A 808 2.46 -10.46 -16.95
CA ALA A 808 3.26 -9.35 -16.45
C ALA A 808 3.98 -8.63 -17.59
N LEU A 809 4.74 -9.38 -18.40
CA LEU A 809 5.45 -8.80 -19.53
C LEU A 809 4.53 -8.01 -20.47
N TYR A 810 3.32 -8.49 -20.75
CA TYR A 810 2.38 -7.76 -21.58
C TYR A 810 1.88 -6.48 -20.88
N TRP A 811 1.30 -6.60 -19.69
CA TRP A 811 0.60 -5.51 -19.01
C TRP A 811 1.54 -4.45 -18.44
N ASP A 812 2.69 -4.84 -17.92
CA ASP A 812 3.70 -3.91 -17.39
C ASP A 812 4.26 -3.01 -18.48
N ASN A 813 4.51 -3.57 -19.67
CA ASN A 813 4.91 -2.78 -20.84
C ASN A 813 3.82 -1.78 -21.26
N GLN A 814 2.54 -2.14 -21.14
CA GLN A 814 1.44 -1.21 -21.41
C GLN A 814 1.38 -0.11 -20.35
N LEU A 815 1.51 -0.45 -19.06
CA LEU A 815 1.52 0.53 -17.96
C LEU A 815 2.66 1.55 -18.13
N LYS A 816 3.86 1.06 -18.46
CA LYS A 816 5.01 1.90 -18.79
C LYS A 816 4.75 2.80 -20.00
N THR A 817 4.29 2.23 -21.11
CA THR A 817 4.10 2.97 -22.37
C THR A 817 2.97 4.00 -22.26
N LYS A 818 1.88 3.66 -21.56
CA LYS A 818 0.67 4.47 -21.48
C LYS A 818 0.80 5.59 -20.45
N PHE A 819 1.35 5.31 -19.27
CA PHE A 819 1.38 6.26 -18.14
C PHE A 819 2.79 6.76 -17.81
N GLY A 820 3.82 6.05 -18.23
CA GLY A 820 5.21 6.42 -17.95
C GLY A 820 5.70 5.99 -16.57
N PHE A 821 5.10 4.99 -15.93
CA PHE A 821 5.62 4.41 -14.68
C PHE A 821 7.07 3.92 -14.84
N ASN A 822 7.86 3.98 -13.76
CA ASN A 822 9.29 3.62 -13.75
C ASN A 822 9.68 2.71 -12.55
N ALA A 823 8.67 2.16 -11.88
CA ALA A 823 8.77 1.17 -10.82
C ALA A 823 7.45 0.39 -10.76
N VAL A 824 7.37 -0.65 -9.92
CA VAL A 824 6.17 -1.46 -9.72
C VAL A 824 6.07 -2.01 -8.31
N TYR A 825 4.84 -2.14 -7.82
CA TYR A 825 4.52 -2.90 -6.62
C TYR A 825 3.75 -4.17 -6.98
N SER A 826 4.43 -5.31 -6.82
CA SER A 826 3.95 -6.66 -7.07
C SER A 826 3.28 -7.20 -5.81
N ASP A 827 1.97 -7.03 -5.69
CA ASP A 827 1.23 -7.29 -4.46
C ASP A 827 1.22 -8.76 -4.07
N GLU A 828 1.33 -9.00 -2.76
CA GLU A 828 1.38 -10.30 -2.10
C GLU A 828 2.40 -11.36 -2.64
N THR A 829 3.15 -11.07 -3.71
CA THR A 829 4.12 -12.01 -4.33
C THR A 829 5.15 -12.52 -3.34
N THR A 830 5.59 -11.67 -2.40
CA THR A 830 6.53 -12.00 -1.31
C THR A 830 5.87 -12.14 0.07
N ASN A 831 4.53 -12.13 0.15
CA ASN A 831 3.78 -12.27 1.40
C ASN A 831 3.25 -13.68 1.66
N THR A 832 2.80 -14.35 0.60
CA THR A 832 2.25 -15.70 0.73
C THR A 832 3.30 -16.72 0.31
N ALA A 833 3.66 -17.62 1.22
CA ALA A 833 4.56 -18.73 0.90
C ALA A 833 4.01 -19.52 -0.32
N PRO A 834 4.86 -20.13 -1.17
CA PRO A 834 4.40 -20.84 -2.38
C PRO A 834 3.29 -21.87 -2.15
N TRP A 835 3.25 -22.47 -0.95
CA TRP A 835 2.26 -23.46 -0.54
C TRP A 835 1.05 -22.89 0.22
N GLY A 836 0.99 -21.58 0.44
CA GLY A 836 -0.08 -20.86 1.12
C GLY A 836 -1.32 -20.61 0.26
N GLY A 837 -1.61 -21.49 -0.70
CA GLY A 837 -2.73 -21.35 -1.64
C GLY A 837 -2.32 -20.94 -3.06
N LEU A 838 -1.02 -21.01 -3.41
CA LEU A 838 -0.52 -20.64 -4.75
C LEU A 838 -0.20 -21.85 -5.65
N VAL A 839 -0.58 -23.08 -5.28
CA VAL A 839 -0.27 -24.30 -6.05
C VAL A 839 -1.46 -24.68 -6.94
N ASP A 840 -1.22 -24.84 -8.24
CA ASP A 840 -2.21 -25.35 -9.20
C ASP A 840 -2.12 -26.88 -9.30
N TYR A 841 -3.23 -27.57 -9.02
CA TYR A 841 -3.33 -29.04 -9.03
C TYR A 841 -3.85 -29.61 -10.35
N ASP A 842 -4.09 -28.77 -11.36
CA ASP A 842 -4.55 -29.20 -12.68
C ASP A 842 -3.57 -30.19 -13.32
N ALA A 843 -3.89 -31.49 -13.30
CA ALA A 843 -3.01 -32.56 -13.79
C ALA A 843 -2.63 -32.43 -15.28
N ARG A 844 -3.31 -31.57 -16.03
CA ARG A 844 -3.05 -31.29 -17.45
C ARG A 844 -1.86 -30.35 -17.65
N ILE A 845 -1.38 -29.66 -16.61
CA ILE A 845 -0.24 -28.73 -16.69
C ILE A 845 1.08 -29.38 -16.24
N THR A 846 2.19 -28.79 -16.68
CA THR A 846 3.53 -29.26 -16.32
C THR A 846 3.80 -28.99 -14.82
N ARG A 847 4.31 -30.01 -14.10
CA ARG A 847 4.68 -29.89 -12.68
C ARG A 847 3.52 -29.42 -11.76
N ALA A 848 2.31 -29.86 -12.07
CA ALA A 848 1.12 -29.63 -11.26
C ALA A 848 1.28 -30.17 -9.82
N GLY A 849 0.67 -29.48 -8.85
CA GLY A 849 0.67 -29.88 -7.44
C GLY A 849 2.02 -29.75 -6.74
N MET A 850 3.01 -29.06 -7.34
CA MET A 850 4.35 -28.86 -6.77
C MET A 850 4.52 -27.42 -6.31
N LEU A 851 4.89 -27.21 -5.04
CA LEU A 851 5.18 -25.87 -4.48
C LEU A 851 6.36 -25.19 -5.19
N ARG A 852 7.32 -25.99 -5.68
CA ARG A 852 8.48 -25.49 -6.42
C ARG A 852 8.07 -24.77 -7.71
N SER A 853 6.99 -25.21 -8.37
CA SER A 853 6.50 -24.56 -9.58
C SER A 853 6.02 -23.14 -9.30
N SER A 854 5.30 -22.94 -8.19
CA SER A 854 4.84 -21.62 -7.76
C SER A 854 5.99 -20.73 -7.26
N PHE A 855 6.96 -21.32 -6.55
CA PHE A 855 8.19 -20.62 -6.16
C PHE A 855 8.95 -20.06 -7.38
N GLU A 856 9.15 -20.89 -8.40
CA GLU A 856 9.85 -20.51 -9.63
C GLU A 856 9.04 -19.49 -10.45
N ALA A 857 7.72 -19.64 -10.54
CA ALA A 857 6.84 -18.69 -11.21
C ALA A 857 6.91 -17.29 -10.58
N ASN A 858 6.77 -17.19 -9.25
CA ASN A 858 6.85 -15.92 -8.53
C ASN A 858 8.24 -15.28 -8.67
N GLY A 859 9.32 -16.08 -8.58
CA GLY A 859 10.67 -15.56 -8.79
C GLY A 859 10.86 -14.99 -10.19
N LYS A 860 10.32 -15.66 -11.22
CA LYS A 860 10.40 -15.20 -12.61
C LYS A 860 9.52 -13.98 -12.86
N LEU A 861 8.37 -13.90 -12.19
CA LEU A 861 7.50 -12.72 -12.20
C LEU A 861 8.26 -11.48 -11.73
N LEU A 862 8.88 -11.54 -10.54
CA LEU A 862 9.65 -10.41 -9.98
C LEU A 862 10.76 -9.94 -10.92
N LEU A 863 11.50 -10.87 -11.53
CA LEU A 863 12.53 -10.54 -12.53
C LEU A 863 11.93 -9.87 -13.78
N THR A 864 10.80 -10.39 -14.27
CA THR A 864 10.12 -9.87 -15.47
C THR A 864 9.60 -8.45 -15.23
N GLU A 865 8.99 -8.22 -14.08
CA GLU A 865 8.52 -6.91 -13.64
C GLU A 865 9.67 -5.90 -13.55
N ARG A 866 10.84 -6.34 -13.07
CA ARG A 866 12.04 -5.50 -12.98
C ARG A 866 12.55 -5.07 -14.34
N ASP A 867 12.63 -6.03 -15.26
CA ASP A 867 13.08 -5.77 -16.63
C ASP A 867 12.10 -4.87 -17.39
N ALA A 868 10.79 -5.02 -17.14
CA ALA A 868 9.75 -4.25 -17.82
C ALA A 868 9.61 -2.83 -17.27
N LEU A 869 9.40 -2.67 -15.95
CA LEU A 869 8.99 -1.41 -15.32
C LEU A 869 10.10 -0.67 -14.57
N GLY A 870 11.15 -1.35 -14.10
CA GLY A 870 12.23 -0.72 -13.32
C GLY A 870 12.30 -1.29 -11.91
N LEU A 871 12.25 -0.46 -10.87
CA LEU A 871 12.36 -0.95 -9.48
C LEU A 871 11.16 -1.84 -9.12
N VAL A 872 11.40 -3.01 -8.54
CA VAL A 872 10.35 -3.92 -8.08
C VAL A 872 10.29 -3.95 -6.57
N TRP A 873 9.08 -3.80 -6.06
CA TRP A 873 8.77 -3.87 -4.66
C TRP A 873 7.59 -4.80 -4.42
N SER A 874 7.57 -5.51 -3.29
CA SER A 874 6.49 -6.44 -2.94
C SER A 874 6.17 -6.42 -1.44
N GLU A 875 5.15 -7.16 -1.03
CA GLU A 875 4.51 -7.00 0.27
C GLU A 875 5.30 -7.58 1.47
N GLY A 876 6.25 -8.51 1.30
CA GLY A 876 7.03 -9.07 2.42
C GLY A 876 6.24 -9.97 3.38
N THR A 877 6.93 -10.60 4.34
CA THR A 877 6.53 -11.68 5.30
C THR A 877 7.35 -12.95 5.09
N VAL A 878 7.39 -13.44 3.86
CA VAL A 878 8.20 -14.60 3.44
C VAL A 878 9.23 -14.17 2.38
N GLN A 879 9.61 -12.88 2.39
CA GLN A 879 10.49 -12.28 1.39
C GLN A 879 11.83 -13.00 1.29
N TYR A 880 12.31 -13.62 2.37
CA TYR A 880 13.55 -14.40 2.37
C TYR A 880 13.63 -15.45 1.27
N MET A 881 12.50 -15.99 0.78
CA MET A 881 12.52 -16.95 -0.34
C MET A 881 12.97 -16.30 -1.66
N TRP A 882 12.63 -15.03 -1.86
CA TRP A 882 12.86 -14.28 -3.10
C TRP A 882 13.80 -13.09 -2.93
N ALA A 883 14.49 -12.99 -1.78
CA ALA A 883 15.36 -11.86 -1.49
C ALA A 883 16.42 -11.69 -2.59
N GLY A 884 16.56 -10.47 -3.11
CA GLY A 884 17.44 -10.12 -4.24
C GLY A 884 16.83 -10.28 -5.64
N LEU A 885 15.72 -11.01 -5.76
CA LEU A 885 14.89 -11.03 -6.96
C LEU A 885 13.91 -9.86 -6.96
N CYS A 886 13.48 -9.45 -5.76
CA CYS A 886 12.89 -8.16 -5.50
C CYS A 886 13.99 -7.14 -5.19
N ASP A 887 13.73 -5.84 -5.41
CA ASP A 887 14.67 -4.80 -5.00
C ASP A 887 14.44 -4.33 -3.55
N THR A 888 13.22 -4.55 -3.07
CA THR A 888 12.78 -4.23 -1.71
C THR A 888 11.49 -5.02 -1.40
N ALA A 889 11.20 -5.30 -0.14
CA ALA A 889 9.87 -5.72 0.34
C ALA A 889 9.48 -4.91 1.59
N TYR A 890 8.22 -4.92 2.03
CA TYR A 890 7.95 -4.45 3.39
C TYR A 890 8.70 -5.32 4.39
N SER A 891 9.31 -4.69 5.38
CA SER A 891 10.10 -5.36 6.42
C SER A 891 9.18 -5.96 7.49
N GLN A 892 8.36 -6.93 7.08
CA GLN A 892 7.36 -7.56 7.94
C GLN A 892 7.92 -8.76 8.68
N THR A 893 7.75 -8.73 10.00
CA THR A 893 7.90 -9.88 10.89
C THR A 893 6.56 -10.57 11.17
N ASN A 894 5.42 -9.93 10.89
CA ASN A 894 4.05 -10.25 11.38
C ASN A 894 3.89 -10.30 12.90
N HIS A 895 4.93 -9.92 13.64
CA HIS A 895 4.96 -9.97 15.09
C HIS A 895 5.67 -8.73 15.64
N PRO A 896 5.10 -7.53 15.41
CA PRO A 896 5.71 -6.26 15.82
C PRO A 896 5.87 -6.09 17.34
N ASP A 897 5.18 -6.94 18.12
CA ASP A 897 5.23 -6.99 19.58
C ASP A 897 6.14 -8.10 20.12
N ASP A 898 6.81 -8.86 19.25
CA ASP A 898 7.73 -9.92 19.67
C ASP A 898 8.86 -9.31 20.51
N PRO A 899 9.04 -9.75 21.78
CA PRO A 899 10.12 -9.24 22.62
C PRO A 899 11.51 -9.71 22.14
N ASN A 900 11.57 -10.68 21.23
CA ASN A 900 12.79 -11.28 20.70
C ASN A 900 13.33 -10.50 19.48
N LEU A 901 14.15 -9.47 19.72
CA LEU A 901 14.78 -8.67 18.65
C LEU A 901 16.12 -9.24 18.16
N LEU A 902 16.12 -10.50 17.72
CA LEU A 902 17.29 -11.10 17.04
C LEU A 902 17.35 -10.62 15.59
N VAL A 903 18.35 -9.81 15.27
CA VAL A 903 18.50 -9.18 13.94
C VAL A 903 19.31 -10.02 12.95
N ASP A 904 19.95 -11.09 13.42
CA ASP A 904 21.00 -11.82 12.71
C ASP A 904 20.55 -12.37 11.34
N PHE A 905 19.35 -12.95 11.21
CA PHE A 905 18.91 -13.48 9.90
C PHE A 905 18.65 -12.37 8.88
N LYS A 906 17.98 -11.31 9.30
CA LYS A 906 17.71 -10.14 8.48
C LYS A 906 19.00 -9.49 7.99
N LEU A 907 19.95 -9.19 8.88
CA LEU A 907 21.16 -8.47 8.52
C LEU A 907 22.21 -9.35 7.79
N LEU A 908 22.29 -10.65 8.10
CA LEU A 908 23.31 -11.54 7.52
C LEU A 908 22.86 -12.27 6.26
N LYS A 909 21.55 -12.51 6.08
CA LYS A 909 21.03 -13.34 4.97
C LYS A 909 20.17 -12.57 3.97
N ILE A 910 19.35 -11.61 4.42
CA ILE A 910 18.43 -10.86 3.54
C ILE A 910 19.03 -9.53 3.08
N GLN A 911 19.48 -8.70 4.03
CA GLN A 911 20.00 -7.35 3.74
C GLN A 911 21.08 -7.35 2.64
N PRO A 912 22.05 -8.28 2.58
CA PRO A 912 23.05 -8.27 1.50
C PRO A 912 22.47 -8.47 0.09
N LEU A 913 21.21 -8.92 -0.03
CA LEU A 913 20.55 -9.23 -1.29
C LEU A 913 19.57 -8.15 -1.74
N GLU A 914 18.87 -7.48 -0.82
CA GLU A 914 17.87 -6.45 -1.15
C GLU A 914 17.72 -5.40 -0.03
N ASN A 915 17.04 -4.30 -0.33
CA ASN A 915 16.86 -3.18 0.60
C ASN A 915 15.39 -3.05 1.02
N ASP A 916 14.91 -3.94 1.89
CA ASP A 916 13.54 -3.86 2.44
C ASP A 916 13.25 -2.52 3.10
N ASN A 917 11.98 -2.18 3.22
CA ASN A 917 11.53 -0.88 3.68
C ASN A 917 10.54 -0.96 4.83
N GLY A 918 10.52 0.11 5.62
CA GLY A 918 9.52 0.27 6.66
C GLY A 918 9.65 -0.75 7.78
N VAL A 919 8.50 -1.15 8.28
CA VAL A 919 8.32 -2.14 9.36
C VAL A 919 7.10 -2.98 8.99
N ASP A 920 6.58 -3.78 9.91
CA ASP A 920 5.29 -4.44 9.77
C ASP A 920 4.16 -3.51 9.28
N LEU A 921 3.33 -3.99 8.34
CA LEU A 921 2.14 -3.26 7.87
C LEU A 921 1.14 -3.05 9.02
N PHE A 922 0.93 -4.09 9.81
CA PHE A 922 -0.05 -4.11 10.89
C PHE A 922 0.65 -3.93 12.23
N VAL A 923 0.86 -2.67 12.61
CA VAL A 923 1.49 -2.28 13.88
C VAL A 923 0.43 -1.71 14.83
N PRO A 924 0.51 -1.99 16.14
CA PRO A 924 -0.36 -1.37 17.14
C PRO A 924 -0.36 0.16 17.05
N ALA A 925 -1.54 0.78 17.12
CA ALA A 925 -1.72 2.21 16.92
C ALA A 925 -1.03 3.09 17.99
N ASP A 926 -0.61 2.51 19.12
CA ASP A 926 0.11 3.19 20.19
C ASP A 926 1.62 3.32 19.94
N ARG A 927 2.16 2.68 18.88
CA ARG A 927 3.56 2.86 18.50
C ARG A 927 3.81 4.25 17.95
N SER A 928 4.89 4.89 18.44
CA SER A 928 5.29 6.24 18.03
C SER A 928 6.20 6.23 16.81
N LEU A 929 6.35 7.39 16.14
CA LEU A 929 7.34 7.55 15.06
C LEU A 929 8.76 7.20 15.52
N ASP A 930 9.10 7.51 16.77
CA ASP A 930 10.38 7.15 17.38
C ASP A 930 10.62 5.64 17.41
N TRP A 931 9.58 4.85 17.72
CA TRP A 931 9.64 3.39 17.64
C TRP A 931 9.92 2.93 16.21
N ARG A 932 9.21 3.48 15.21
CA ARG A 932 9.40 3.13 13.79
C ARG A 932 10.84 3.39 13.34
N LEU A 933 11.37 4.59 13.59
CA LEU A 933 12.73 4.95 13.18
C LEU A 933 13.77 4.03 13.80
N ALA A 934 13.66 3.77 15.11
CA ALA A 934 14.56 2.86 15.80
C ALA A 934 14.48 1.42 15.25
N THR A 935 13.28 0.93 14.90
CA THR A 935 13.08 -0.40 14.29
C THR A 935 13.70 -0.50 12.90
N GLN A 936 13.45 0.49 12.03
CA GLN A 936 14.02 0.51 10.68
C GLN A 936 15.55 0.51 10.72
N ILE A 937 16.14 1.34 11.60
CA ILE A 937 17.60 1.42 11.75
C ILE A 937 18.18 0.12 12.33
N LEU A 938 17.48 -0.50 13.28
CA LEU A 938 17.89 -1.76 13.90
C LEU A 938 17.98 -2.91 12.89
N TYR A 939 16.99 -3.02 12.00
CA TYR A 939 16.93 -4.07 10.98
C TYR A 939 17.60 -3.71 9.66
N GLY A 940 18.23 -2.53 9.57
CA GLY A 940 18.95 -2.10 8.37
C GLY A 940 18.01 -1.80 7.19
N ASP A 941 16.79 -1.35 7.47
CA ASP A 941 15.75 -1.12 6.49
C ASP A 941 15.80 0.30 5.89
N MET A 942 15.34 0.42 4.65
CA MET A 942 15.03 1.68 3.99
C MET A 942 13.92 2.42 4.74
N GLY A 943 14.06 3.73 4.90
CA GLY A 943 13.08 4.54 5.60
C GLY A 943 11.72 4.60 4.89
N TYR A 944 10.65 4.53 5.68
CA TYR A 944 9.28 4.83 5.26
C TYR A 944 8.90 6.26 5.66
N LEU A 945 8.38 7.05 4.73
CA LEU A 945 7.92 8.41 4.99
C LEU A 945 6.58 8.38 5.78
N SER A 946 6.59 8.77 7.06
CA SER A 946 5.42 8.66 7.95
C SER A 946 5.35 9.78 8.99
N ASP A 947 4.14 10.09 9.45
CA ASP A 947 3.86 10.95 10.60
C ASP A 947 3.69 10.17 11.91
N ARG A 948 3.69 8.84 11.89
CA ARG A 948 3.35 7.99 13.05
C ARG A 948 4.14 6.67 13.08
N GLY A 949 3.96 5.90 14.15
CA GLY A 949 4.63 4.60 14.29
C GLY A 949 3.98 3.48 13.48
N ALA A 950 2.65 3.42 13.44
CA ALA A 950 1.92 2.45 12.63
C ALA A 950 2.07 2.72 11.12
N GLU A 951 2.08 1.67 10.31
CA GLU A 951 2.02 1.89 8.87
C GLU A 951 0.62 2.40 8.54
N GLY A 952 0.60 3.46 7.76
CA GLY A 952 -0.60 3.97 7.18
C GLY A 952 -0.18 4.88 6.05
N PRO A 953 -0.86 4.80 4.91
CA PRO A 953 -0.62 5.76 3.85
C PRO A 953 -0.84 7.15 4.42
N LEU A 954 -0.02 8.10 3.98
CA LEU A 954 -0.49 9.47 4.02
C LEU A 954 -1.78 9.45 3.17
N THR A 955 -2.93 9.68 3.79
CA THR A 955 -4.23 9.47 3.15
C THR A 955 -4.53 10.58 2.14
N ILE A 956 -5.52 10.38 1.28
CA ILE A 956 -6.03 11.46 0.43
C ILE A 956 -6.56 12.65 1.25
N GLY A 957 -7.08 12.40 2.46
CA GLY A 957 -7.45 13.45 3.41
C GLY A 957 -6.25 14.32 3.82
N GLN A 958 -5.08 13.70 4.02
CA GLN A 958 -3.84 14.44 4.29
C GLN A 958 -3.31 15.16 3.05
N ALA A 959 -3.53 14.65 1.84
CA ALA A 959 -3.19 15.40 0.61
C ALA A 959 -4.01 16.70 0.50
N LYS A 960 -5.28 16.68 0.94
CA LYS A 960 -6.15 17.86 1.02
C LYS A 960 -5.68 18.85 2.10
N TYR A 961 -5.17 18.32 3.22
CA TYR A 961 -4.63 19.13 4.32
C TYR A 961 -3.63 18.34 5.16
N VAL A 962 -2.33 18.65 5.04
CA VAL A 962 -1.29 18.04 5.86
C VAL A 962 -1.22 18.76 7.20
N ALA A 963 -1.62 18.09 8.28
CA ALA A 963 -1.65 18.66 9.62
C ALA A 963 -0.28 18.59 10.35
N ASP A 964 0.49 17.53 10.13
CA ASP A 964 1.76 17.27 10.82
C ASP A 964 2.93 17.14 9.84
N TYR A 965 3.46 18.28 9.42
CA TYR A 965 4.67 18.32 8.57
C TYR A 965 5.93 17.89 9.34
N GLU A 966 6.00 18.16 10.64
CA GLU A 966 7.22 17.98 11.42
C GLU A 966 7.60 16.51 11.51
N SER A 967 6.63 15.64 11.80
CA SER A 967 6.85 14.19 11.87
C SER A 967 7.23 13.60 10.51
N ILE A 968 6.55 14.01 9.43
CA ILE A 968 6.86 13.57 8.06
C ILE A 968 8.29 13.95 7.69
N LEU A 969 8.69 15.21 7.90
CA LEU A 969 10.02 15.71 7.59
C LEU A 969 11.08 15.02 8.45
N LYS A 970 10.81 14.82 9.74
CA LYS A 970 11.67 14.04 10.62
C LYS A 970 11.92 12.64 10.08
N SER A 971 10.88 11.93 9.63
CA SER A 971 11.04 10.57 9.09
C SER A 971 11.96 10.51 7.87
N TYR A 972 11.95 11.56 7.04
CA TYR A 972 12.86 11.68 5.90
C TYR A 972 14.30 11.98 6.34
N TYR A 973 14.49 13.03 7.13
CA TYR A 973 15.81 13.55 7.49
C TYR A 973 16.57 12.70 8.50
N MET A 974 15.89 11.84 9.27
CA MET A 974 16.53 10.87 10.16
C MET A 974 16.78 9.51 9.49
N MET A 975 16.39 9.31 8.24
CA MET A 975 16.65 8.03 7.55
C MET A 975 17.58 8.22 6.37
N ARG A 976 17.29 9.18 5.47
CA ARG A 976 17.87 9.26 4.13
C ARG A 976 19.40 9.12 4.14
N GLN A 977 20.11 9.95 4.90
CA GLN A 977 21.58 9.94 4.79
C GLN A 977 22.23 8.80 5.58
N LEU A 978 21.64 8.38 6.71
CA LEU A 978 22.14 7.26 7.50
C LEU A 978 22.03 5.94 6.74
N GLN A 979 20.89 5.65 6.12
CA GLN A 979 20.67 4.38 5.43
C GLN A 979 21.66 4.12 4.29
N ALA A 980 22.21 5.17 3.66
CA ALA A 980 23.18 5.02 2.59
C ALA A 980 24.48 4.32 3.02
N TYR A 981 24.74 4.23 4.33
CA TYR A 981 25.92 3.56 4.90
C TYR A 981 25.67 2.12 5.34
N TYR A 982 24.42 1.70 5.56
CA TYR A 982 24.12 0.32 5.95
C TYR A 982 23.36 -0.47 4.88
N ALA A 983 22.63 0.19 3.98
CA ALA A 983 21.79 -0.46 3.00
C ALA A 983 22.61 -1.46 2.17
N MET A 984 22.10 -2.70 2.09
CA MET A 984 22.75 -3.82 1.41
C MET A 984 24.19 -4.12 1.79
N THR A 985 24.62 -3.68 2.97
CA THR A 985 25.96 -3.96 3.51
C THR A 985 25.84 -5.00 4.62
N MET A 986 26.57 -6.10 4.49
CA MET A 986 26.65 -7.10 5.55
C MET A 986 27.44 -6.54 6.75
N PRO A 987 26.93 -6.60 7.99
CA PRO A 987 27.68 -6.14 9.16
C PRO A 987 28.80 -7.13 9.53
N ASP A 988 29.87 -6.60 10.12
CA ASP A 988 30.98 -7.40 10.66
C ASP A 988 30.71 -7.83 12.11
N GLN A 989 29.87 -7.08 12.84
CA GLN A 989 29.55 -7.33 14.24
C GLN A 989 28.08 -7.06 14.55
N ILE A 990 27.47 -8.00 15.27
CA ILE A 990 26.16 -7.85 15.92
C ILE A 990 26.35 -8.24 17.38
N LEU A 991 26.13 -7.29 18.30
CA LEU A 991 26.30 -7.49 19.74
C LEU A 991 25.06 -6.99 20.50
N TYR A 992 24.81 -7.58 21.66
CA TYR A 992 23.68 -7.24 22.53
C TYR A 992 24.20 -6.77 23.89
N ALA A 993 23.50 -5.84 24.53
CA ALA A 993 23.89 -5.39 25.87
C ALA A 993 23.34 -6.32 26.96
N ASP A 994 24.23 -6.77 27.86
CA ASP A 994 23.80 -7.42 29.10
C ASP A 994 23.17 -6.42 30.08
N ASP A 995 22.79 -6.89 31.27
CA ASP A 995 22.12 -6.08 32.30
C ASP A 995 23.01 -4.93 32.82
N SER A 996 24.33 -5.03 32.67
CA SER A 996 25.30 -3.99 33.03
C SER A 996 25.53 -2.97 31.90
N GLY A 997 25.04 -3.27 30.69
CA GLY A 997 25.31 -2.49 29.49
C GLY A 997 26.54 -2.95 28.70
N THR A 998 27.18 -4.06 29.10
CA THR A 998 28.34 -4.63 28.41
C THR A 998 27.90 -5.35 27.15
N LEU A 999 28.58 -5.09 26.02
CA LEU A 999 28.28 -5.73 24.75
C LEU A 999 28.78 -7.18 24.71
N VAL A 1000 27.91 -8.10 24.32
CA VAL A 1000 28.18 -9.54 24.21
C VAL A 1000 27.72 -10.08 22.86
N SER A 1001 28.35 -11.17 22.39
CA SER A 1001 27.96 -11.86 21.15
C SER A 1001 26.51 -12.36 21.18
N THR A 1002 25.86 -12.52 20.01
CA THR A 1002 24.53 -13.12 19.87
C THR A 1002 24.39 -14.43 20.66
N GLU A 1003 25.38 -15.32 20.57
CA GLU A 1003 25.31 -16.62 21.23
C GLU A 1003 25.25 -16.51 22.77
N TRP A 1004 26.04 -15.59 23.33
CA TRP A 1004 26.02 -15.32 24.77
C TRP A 1004 24.71 -14.64 25.20
N ALA A 1005 24.18 -13.77 24.36
CA ALA A 1005 22.92 -13.08 24.59
C ALA A 1005 21.70 -14.02 24.57
N ILE A 1006 21.68 -15.02 23.68
CA ILE A 1006 20.64 -16.04 23.67
C ILE A 1006 20.76 -16.96 24.90
N ARG A 1007 21.99 -17.39 25.23
CA ARG A 1007 22.23 -18.28 26.39
C ARG A 1007 21.73 -17.66 27.70
N ASN A 1008 21.89 -16.35 27.88
CA ASN A 1008 21.56 -15.64 29.12
C ASN A 1008 20.33 -14.73 29.01
N ASP A 1009 19.55 -14.81 27.93
CA ASP A 1009 18.37 -13.97 27.66
C ASP A 1009 18.62 -12.46 27.57
N TYR A 1010 19.87 -12.01 27.46
CA TYR A 1010 20.21 -10.60 27.29
C TYR A 1010 19.71 -10.00 25.96
N HIS A 1011 19.38 -10.81 24.96
CA HIS A 1011 18.72 -10.31 23.74
C HIS A 1011 17.36 -9.66 24.06
N LEU A 1012 16.67 -10.10 25.12
CA LEU A 1012 15.40 -9.50 25.60
C LEU A 1012 15.59 -8.12 26.24
N ASN A 1013 16.84 -7.70 26.53
CA ASN A 1013 17.11 -6.33 26.93
C ASN A 1013 16.86 -5.34 25.79
N ASN A 1014 16.78 -5.81 24.53
CA ASN A 1014 16.44 -5.00 23.36
C ASN A 1014 17.38 -3.79 23.18
N LYS A 1015 18.67 -3.99 23.48
CA LYS A 1015 19.76 -3.02 23.33
C LYS A 1015 20.82 -3.65 22.44
N VAL A 1016 20.92 -3.16 21.21
CA VAL A 1016 21.69 -3.82 20.13
C VAL A 1016 22.73 -2.86 19.59
N TYR A 1017 23.92 -3.38 19.34
CA TYR A 1017 25.01 -2.73 18.62
C TYR A 1017 25.28 -3.44 17.30
N ILE A 1018 25.46 -2.67 16.24
CA ILE A 1018 25.80 -3.15 14.89
C ILE A 1018 27.02 -2.38 14.39
N GLY A 1019 28.07 -3.11 14.01
CA GLY A 1019 29.28 -2.56 13.41
C GLY A 1019 29.40 -2.97 11.93
N TYR A 1020 29.58 -1.98 11.06
CA TYR A 1020 29.72 -2.20 9.61
C TYR A 1020 31.17 -2.05 9.13
N PRO A 1021 31.57 -2.76 8.06
CA PRO A 1021 32.95 -2.74 7.54
C PRO A 1021 33.43 -1.36 7.06
N ASN A 1022 32.50 -0.45 6.77
CA ASN A 1022 32.81 0.92 6.35
C ASN A 1022 33.06 1.89 7.54
N GLY A 1023 33.08 1.38 8.78
CA GLY A 1023 33.31 2.18 9.99
C GLY A 1023 32.05 2.76 10.64
N LEU A 1024 30.85 2.48 10.09
CA LEU A 1024 29.60 2.87 10.74
C LEU A 1024 29.36 2.01 12.00
N ASN A 1025 29.11 2.69 13.12
CA ASN A 1025 28.72 2.11 14.40
C ASN A 1025 27.31 2.55 14.75
N VAL A 1026 26.41 1.60 15.03
CA VAL A 1026 24.99 1.88 15.32
C VAL A 1026 24.62 1.24 16.66
N TYR A 1027 24.07 2.03 17.57
CA TYR A 1027 23.54 1.58 18.86
C TYR A 1027 22.06 1.92 18.93
N VAL A 1028 21.20 0.93 19.15
CA VAL A 1028 19.75 1.11 19.23
C VAL A 1028 19.22 0.59 20.57
N ASN A 1029 18.48 1.44 21.28
CA ASN A 1029 17.77 1.08 22.50
C ASN A 1029 16.27 0.90 22.22
N ARG A 1030 15.84 -0.34 21.95
CA ARG A 1030 14.43 -0.75 21.85
C ARG A 1030 13.84 -1.23 23.18
N ASN A 1031 14.60 -1.15 24.28
CA ASN A 1031 14.06 -1.38 25.62
C ASN A 1031 12.96 -0.36 25.93
N GLN A 1032 11.80 -0.82 26.42
CA GLN A 1032 10.67 0.07 26.67
C GLN A 1032 10.72 0.78 28.03
N ALA A 1033 11.64 0.41 28.92
CA ALA A 1033 11.66 0.85 30.31
C ALA A 1033 12.91 1.63 30.72
N THR A 1034 14.08 1.34 30.13
CA THR A 1034 15.36 1.84 30.63
C THR A 1034 16.15 2.59 29.58
N ASN A 1035 16.86 3.62 30.02
CA ASN A 1035 17.85 4.32 29.19
C ASN A 1035 19.09 3.44 28.97
N TRP A 1036 19.84 3.72 27.91
CA TRP A 1036 21.16 3.13 27.64
C TRP A 1036 22.19 4.23 27.47
N ILE A 1037 23.28 4.17 28.24
CA ILE A 1037 24.35 5.17 28.22
C ILE A 1037 25.48 4.67 27.34
N ILE A 1038 25.82 5.45 26.32
CA ILE A 1038 26.87 5.13 25.34
C ILE A 1038 27.93 6.23 25.38
N SER A 1039 29.21 5.85 25.47
CA SER A 1039 30.34 6.77 25.36
C SER A 1039 31.06 6.56 24.03
N LEU A 1040 31.06 7.58 23.17
CA LEU A 1040 31.69 7.58 21.85
C LEU A 1040 32.48 8.87 21.67
N ASP A 1041 33.74 8.79 21.25
CA ASP A 1041 34.65 9.91 21.02
C ASP A 1041 34.70 10.94 22.17
N GLY A 1042 34.67 10.47 23.41
CA GLY A 1042 34.71 11.32 24.60
C GLY A 1042 33.40 12.07 24.90
N LYS A 1043 32.33 11.79 24.15
CA LYS A 1043 30.97 12.29 24.39
C LYS A 1043 30.07 11.18 24.91
N THR A 1044 29.21 11.53 25.86
CA THR A 1044 28.21 10.62 26.42
C THR A 1044 26.85 10.88 25.79
N TYR A 1045 26.19 9.82 25.33
CA TYR A 1045 24.85 9.81 24.79
C TYR A 1045 23.94 9.00 25.71
N VAL A 1046 22.80 9.57 26.10
CA VAL A 1046 21.77 8.88 26.88
C VAL A 1046 20.63 8.53 25.93
N LEU A 1047 20.53 7.26 25.55
CA LEU A 1047 19.52 6.75 24.63
C LEU A 1047 18.25 6.39 25.41
N PRO A 1048 17.14 7.14 25.28
CA PRO A 1048 15.87 6.76 25.92
C PRO A 1048 15.26 5.53 25.22
N PRO A 1049 14.13 4.99 25.71
CA PRO A 1049 13.33 4.04 24.94
C PRO A 1049 13.08 4.49 23.48
N ASN A 1050 13.37 3.60 22.54
CA ASN A 1050 13.38 3.84 21.09
C ASN A 1050 14.39 4.92 20.65
N GLY A 1051 15.44 5.17 21.43
CA GLY A 1051 16.55 6.08 21.10
C GLY A 1051 17.73 5.34 20.45
N TYR A 1052 18.56 6.07 19.72
CA TYR A 1052 19.71 5.50 19.02
C TYR A 1052 20.82 6.54 18.78
N ILE A 1053 22.03 6.06 18.49
CA ILE A 1053 23.17 6.83 17.98
C ILE A 1053 23.82 6.03 16.86
N ALA A 1054 24.05 6.68 15.73
CA ALA A 1054 24.81 6.17 14.62
C ALA A 1054 25.97 7.13 14.32
N GLN A 1055 27.19 6.59 14.19
CA GLN A 1055 28.38 7.38 13.95
C GLN A 1055 29.31 6.69 12.95
N LYS A 1056 29.80 7.45 11.98
CA LYS A 1056 30.89 7.07 11.07
C LYS A 1056 31.95 8.17 11.13
N ASP A 1057 32.93 7.98 12.00
CA ASP A 1057 34.01 8.94 12.28
C ASP A 1057 33.47 10.38 12.41
N ALA A 1058 34.07 11.32 11.66
CA ALA A 1058 33.62 12.71 11.54
C ALA A 1058 32.64 12.96 10.37
N GLU A 1059 32.35 11.93 9.55
CA GLU A 1059 31.54 12.06 8.35
C GLU A 1059 30.04 12.06 8.65
N LEU A 1060 29.60 11.23 9.59
CA LEU A 1060 28.20 11.13 10.03
C LEU A 1060 28.10 11.05 11.55
N VAL A 1061 27.24 11.87 12.13
CA VAL A 1061 26.73 11.71 13.50
C VAL A 1061 25.23 11.93 13.48
N GLU A 1062 24.48 10.89 13.83
CA GLU A 1062 23.02 10.94 13.93
C GLU A 1062 22.53 10.32 15.23
N TYR A 1063 21.65 10.99 15.96
CA TYR A 1063 21.07 10.43 17.18
C TYR A 1063 19.66 10.93 17.46
N SER A 1064 18.93 10.08 18.16
CA SER A 1064 17.78 10.45 18.97
C SER A 1064 18.11 10.12 20.43
N ALA A 1065 18.48 11.14 21.21
CA ALA A 1065 19.01 11.00 22.57
C ALA A 1065 18.44 12.07 23.52
N LEU A 1066 18.72 11.95 24.82
CA LEU A 1066 18.41 12.98 25.80
C LEU A 1066 19.54 14.01 25.91
N ILE A 1067 19.19 15.29 25.86
CA ILE A 1067 20.04 16.41 26.24
C ILE A 1067 19.28 17.19 27.32
N ASN A 1068 19.86 17.32 28.52
CA ASN A 1068 19.20 17.92 29.69
C ASN A 1068 17.80 17.31 29.94
N ASP A 1069 17.71 15.99 29.91
CA ASP A 1069 16.48 15.19 30.08
C ASP A 1069 15.37 15.43 29.04
N VAL A 1070 15.64 16.20 27.98
CA VAL A 1070 14.73 16.39 26.85
C VAL A 1070 15.19 15.56 25.66
N ARG A 1071 14.28 14.81 25.05
CA ARG A 1071 14.57 14.07 23.83
C ARG A 1071 14.74 15.03 22.66
N VAL A 1072 15.82 14.84 21.92
CA VAL A 1072 16.15 15.62 20.73
C VAL A 1072 16.57 14.69 19.60
N ASP A 1073 16.36 15.11 18.37
CA ASP A 1073 16.74 14.37 17.17
C ASP A 1073 17.76 15.21 16.37
N TYR A 1074 18.83 14.59 15.91
CA TYR A 1074 19.91 15.27 15.20
C TYR A 1074 20.54 14.36 14.16
N SER A 1075 20.72 14.85 12.93
CA SER A 1075 21.42 14.14 11.87
C SER A 1075 22.37 15.09 11.15
N LYS A 1076 23.68 14.88 11.27
CA LYS A 1076 24.71 15.65 10.56
C LYS A 1076 25.50 14.72 9.66
N GLY A 1077 25.50 15.02 8.37
CA GLY A 1077 26.23 14.27 7.35
C GLY A 1077 26.63 15.18 6.19
N LEU A 1078 27.06 14.55 5.09
CA LEU A 1078 27.53 15.25 3.90
C LEU A 1078 26.41 15.99 3.13
N SER A 1079 25.17 15.51 3.21
CA SER A 1079 24.04 16.07 2.45
C SER A 1079 23.36 17.23 3.19
N TYR A 1080 23.18 17.09 4.49
CA TYR A 1080 22.52 18.11 5.32
C TYR A 1080 22.87 17.95 6.81
N THR A 1081 22.55 19.00 7.57
CA THR A 1081 22.35 18.93 9.02
C THR A 1081 20.87 19.13 9.32
N TYR A 1082 20.22 18.14 9.92
CA TYR A 1082 18.88 18.23 10.47
C TYR A 1082 18.94 18.23 12.00
N CYS A 1083 18.13 19.06 12.64
CA CYS A 1083 17.93 19.01 14.08
C CYS A 1083 16.46 19.19 14.42
N ASN A 1084 16.00 18.56 15.50
CA ASN A 1084 14.71 18.82 16.13
C ASN A 1084 14.87 18.84 17.65
N ALA A 1085 14.67 20.02 18.23
CA ALA A 1085 14.83 20.26 19.65
C ALA A 1085 13.53 20.03 20.47
N ARG A 1086 12.44 19.63 19.81
CA ARG A 1086 11.13 19.30 20.40
C ARG A 1086 10.59 20.36 21.36
N GLY A 1087 10.80 21.63 21.04
CA GLY A 1087 10.31 22.75 21.84
C GLY A 1087 11.23 23.17 22.97
N ALA A 1088 12.40 22.55 23.18
CA ALA A 1088 13.40 22.99 24.15
C ALA A 1088 14.61 23.61 23.44
N LEU A 1089 15.04 24.80 23.86
CA LEU A 1089 16.22 25.44 23.28
C LEU A 1089 17.45 24.53 23.48
N THR A 1090 17.98 24.01 22.38
CA THR A 1090 19.05 23.01 22.41
C THR A 1090 20.21 23.46 21.53
N ASP A 1091 21.42 23.22 22.03
CA ASP A 1091 22.67 23.42 21.32
C ASP A 1091 23.17 22.09 20.76
N PHE A 1092 23.07 21.91 19.44
CA PHE A 1092 23.52 20.72 18.73
C PHE A 1092 24.97 20.82 18.26
N GLY A 1093 25.70 21.87 18.64
CA GLY A 1093 27.07 22.14 18.21
C GLY A 1093 27.16 22.92 16.89
N ASN A 1094 26.39 22.55 15.86
CA ASN A 1094 26.32 23.29 14.58
C ASN A 1094 25.16 24.31 14.52
N ILE A 1095 24.10 24.05 15.27
CA ILE A 1095 22.88 24.85 15.26
C ILE A 1095 22.31 24.91 16.68
N VAL A 1096 21.81 26.08 17.05
CA VAL A 1096 21.05 26.30 18.29
C VAL A 1096 19.66 26.75 17.90
N GLY A 1097 18.65 26.02 18.36
CA GLY A 1097 17.26 26.27 18.02
C GLY A 1097 16.31 25.55 18.98
N LYS A 1098 15.03 25.93 18.94
CA LYS A 1098 13.97 25.34 19.76
C LYS A 1098 13.07 24.39 18.96
N ARG A 1099 13.01 24.57 17.64
CA ARG A 1099 12.20 23.77 16.71
C ARG A 1099 13.07 22.89 15.82
N SER A 1100 12.49 22.44 14.72
CA SER A 1100 13.12 21.62 13.69
C SER A 1100 13.64 22.46 12.52
N TYR A 1101 14.85 22.16 12.08
CA TYR A 1101 15.55 22.88 11.03
C TYR A 1101 16.37 21.94 10.16
N VAL A 1102 16.45 22.28 8.88
CA VAL A 1102 17.38 21.68 7.92
C VAL A 1102 18.33 22.76 7.45
N LEU A 1103 19.63 22.48 7.56
CA LEU A 1103 20.71 23.26 6.99
C LEU A 1103 21.38 22.43 5.89
N SER A 1104 21.41 22.94 4.67
CA SER A 1104 22.16 22.34 3.55
C SER A 1104 23.15 23.35 2.98
N GLY A 1105 24.23 22.86 2.35
CA GLY A 1105 25.33 23.69 1.87
C GLY A 1105 26.38 24.00 2.95
N ASP A 1106 27.15 25.07 2.74
CA ASP A 1106 28.26 25.46 3.62
C ASP A 1106 28.14 26.92 4.11
N ALA A 1107 29.14 27.42 4.83
CA ALA A 1107 29.14 28.78 5.35
C ALA A 1107 29.20 29.88 4.27
N ASN A 1108 29.47 29.53 3.01
CA ASN A 1108 29.54 30.46 1.88
C ASN A 1108 28.25 30.49 1.04
N ASP A 1109 27.57 29.34 0.90
CA ASP A 1109 26.25 29.21 0.27
C ASP A 1109 25.48 28.08 0.96
N SER A 1110 24.51 28.46 1.79
CA SER A 1110 23.64 27.51 2.49
C SER A 1110 22.18 27.89 2.45
N TRP A 1111 21.33 26.88 2.64
CA TRP A 1111 19.90 27.03 2.85
C TRP A 1111 19.54 26.62 4.26
N LEU A 1112 18.80 27.48 4.97
CA LEU A 1112 18.13 27.16 6.21
C LEU A 1112 16.62 27.04 5.95
N ILE A 1113 16.04 25.88 6.26
CA ILE A 1113 14.62 25.60 6.10
C ILE A 1113 14.04 25.21 7.47
N PRO A 1114 13.12 26.00 8.04
CA PRO A 1114 12.29 25.57 9.17
C PRO A 1114 11.33 24.44 8.75
N THR A 1115 11.23 23.36 9.54
CA THR A 1115 10.53 22.12 9.11
C THR A 1115 9.41 21.65 10.06
N PRO A 1116 8.23 22.28 10.11
CA PRO A 1116 7.73 23.41 9.33
C PRO A 1116 7.87 24.76 10.07
N TYR A 1117 7.55 25.86 9.40
CA TYR A 1117 7.39 27.14 10.09
C TYR A 1117 6.15 27.12 11.00
N ILE A 1118 6.36 27.39 12.29
CA ILE A 1118 5.27 27.50 13.28
C ILE A 1118 5.18 28.92 13.83
N SER A 1119 6.30 29.49 14.26
CA SER A 1119 6.36 30.86 14.78
C SER A 1119 7.75 31.46 14.61
N ALA A 1120 7.83 32.77 14.71
CA ALA A 1120 9.10 33.49 14.64
C ALA A 1120 9.95 33.10 15.85
N GLU A 1121 11.20 32.75 15.62
CA GLU A 1121 12.17 32.52 16.67
C GLU A 1121 13.60 32.79 16.20
N ARG A 1122 14.50 32.90 17.18
CA ARG A 1122 15.93 33.06 16.91
C ARG A 1122 16.58 31.69 16.70
N VAL A 1123 17.27 31.55 15.58
CA VAL A 1123 18.08 30.39 15.23
C VAL A 1123 19.53 30.84 15.13
N THR A 1124 20.45 30.12 15.79
CA THR A 1124 21.89 30.41 15.71
C THR A 1124 22.58 29.32 14.92
N LEU A 1125 23.20 29.68 13.80
CA LEU A 1125 24.09 28.81 13.03
C LEU A 1125 25.51 29.02 13.52
N LYS A 1126 26.13 27.96 14.03
CA LYS A 1126 27.49 27.99 14.56
C LYS A 1126 28.49 27.68 13.46
N GLY A 1127 29.51 28.53 13.33
CA GLY A 1127 30.48 28.44 12.24
C GLY A 1127 31.39 29.65 12.19
N SER A 1128 32.02 29.88 11.03
CA SER A 1128 32.85 31.06 10.76
C SER A 1128 32.17 31.99 9.75
N TYR A 1129 30.91 32.33 10.00
CA TYR A 1129 30.13 33.27 9.20
C TYR A 1129 30.70 34.68 9.36
N ASN A 1130 31.08 35.30 8.23
CA ASN A 1130 31.57 36.66 8.18
C ASN A 1130 31.06 37.31 6.90
N ASN A 1131 30.55 38.54 6.98
CA ASN A 1131 30.02 39.29 5.83
C ASN A 1131 29.07 38.44 4.99
N VAL A 1132 27.89 38.08 5.53
CA VAL A 1132 26.88 37.29 4.80
C VAL A 1132 25.64 38.12 4.46
N ILE A 1133 24.93 37.71 3.42
CA ILE A 1133 23.61 38.20 3.03
C ILE A 1133 22.61 37.07 3.29
N VAL A 1134 21.55 37.38 4.03
CA VAL A 1134 20.43 36.46 4.29
C VAL A 1134 19.20 36.92 3.52
N ARG A 1135 18.65 36.06 2.66
CA ARG A 1135 17.48 36.35 1.81
C ARG A 1135 16.36 35.36 2.08
N GLY A 1136 15.12 35.84 2.13
CA GLY A 1136 13.93 35.01 2.29
C GLY A 1136 13.34 34.59 0.95
N TYR A 1137 12.92 33.35 0.84
CA TYR A 1137 12.26 32.78 -0.33
C TYR A 1137 10.94 32.12 0.07
N ASP A 1138 9.99 32.10 -0.86
CA ASP A 1138 8.79 31.29 -0.73
C ASP A 1138 9.04 29.81 -1.10
N LYS A 1139 7.96 29.02 -1.08
CA LYS A 1139 8.00 27.57 -1.38
C LYS A 1139 8.35 27.28 -2.85
N ASP A 1140 8.16 28.24 -3.75
CA ASP A 1140 8.36 28.10 -5.20
C ASP A 1140 9.72 28.69 -5.63
N ASP A 1141 10.65 28.86 -4.68
CA ASP A 1141 11.99 29.41 -4.90
C ASP A 1141 12.02 30.86 -5.39
N LYS A 1142 10.94 31.63 -5.16
CA LYS A 1142 10.90 33.05 -5.49
C LYS A 1142 11.41 33.89 -4.34
N LEU A 1143 12.28 34.85 -4.66
CA LEU A 1143 12.80 35.83 -3.70
C LEU A 1143 11.66 36.71 -3.19
N LEU A 1144 11.56 36.85 -1.87
CA LEU A 1144 10.59 37.71 -1.21
C LEU A 1144 11.17 39.10 -0.97
N PRO A 1145 10.40 40.19 -1.19
CA PRO A 1145 10.83 41.56 -0.91
C PRO A 1145 10.71 41.88 0.60
N ILE A 1146 11.29 41.02 1.44
CA ILE A 1146 11.23 41.13 2.90
C ILE A 1146 12.67 41.14 3.44
N ALA A 1147 13.02 42.16 4.21
CA ALA A 1147 14.31 42.24 4.88
C ALA A 1147 14.39 41.20 6.02
N ILE A 1148 15.46 40.39 6.03
CA ILE A 1148 15.67 39.36 7.06
C ILE A 1148 16.57 39.90 8.16
N SER A 1149 16.03 39.98 9.38
CA SER A 1149 16.81 40.37 10.56
C SER A 1149 17.81 39.27 10.94
N HIS A 1150 19.09 39.62 10.92
CA HIS A 1150 20.18 38.73 11.32
C HIS A 1150 21.33 39.51 11.96
N THR A 1151 22.13 38.83 12.80
CA THR A 1151 23.35 39.39 13.41
C THR A 1151 24.47 38.36 13.40
N ILE A 1152 25.73 38.81 13.44
CA ILE A 1152 26.89 37.93 13.53
C ILE A 1152 27.62 38.19 14.84
N ASN A 1153 27.71 37.17 15.70
CA ASN A 1153 28.36 37.25 17.02
C ASN A 1153 29.46 36.19 17.11
N ASN A 1154 30.72 36.62 17.21
CA ASN A 1154 31.89 35.73 17.29
C ASN A 1154 31.94 34.67 16.17
N GLY A 1155 31.54 35.03 14.95
CA GLY A 1155 31.47 34.13 13.79
C GLY A 1155 30.19 33.29 13.68
N ASN A 1156 29.31 33.31 14.68
CA ASN A 1156 28.01 32.64 14.61
C ASN A 1156 26.96 33.58 14.00
N LEU A 1157 26.12 33.04 13.12
CA LEU A 1157 25.04 33.78 12.48
C LEU A 1157 23.72 33.55 13.23
N GLU A 1158 23.12 34.60 13.76
CA GLU A 1158 21.80 34.58 14.38
C GLU A 1158 20.76 35.11 13.39
N ILE A 1159 19.72 34.33 13.09
CA ILE A 1159 18.61 34.70 12.20
C ILE A 1159 17.32 34.72 13.00
N ILE A 1160 16.48 35.74 12.80
CA ILE A 1160 15.10 35.77 13.32
C ILE A 1160 14.17 35.30 12.19
N THR A 1161 13.53 34.15 12.37
CA THR A 1161 12.59 33.60 11.38
C THR A 1161 11.30 34.43 11.29
N ASN A 1162 10.65 34.43 10.12
CA ASN A 1162 9.45 35.18 9.77
C ASN A 1162 8.40 34.24 9.12
N SER A 1163 7.11 34.45 9.44
CA SER A 1163 6.01 33.57 9.01
C SER A 1163 5.70 33.63 7.54
N ASN A 1164 6.11 34.72 6.89
CA ASN A 1164 5.92 34.91 5.46
C ASN A 1164 7.10 34.36 4.65
N VAL A 1165 8.13 33.81 5.30
CA VAL A 1165 9.35 33.31 4.65
C VAL A 1165 9.44 31.80 4.85
N PHE A 1166 9.44 31.05 3.74
CA PHE A 1166 9.47 29.60 3.76
C PHE A 1166 10.88 29.06 4.02
N LYS A 1167 11.90 29.63 3.35
CA LYS A 1167 13.30 29.24 3.50
C LYS A 1167 14.25 30.42 3.32
N TYR A 1168 15.46 30.30 3.86
CA TYR A 1168 16.47 31.35 3.90
C TYR A 1168 17.71 30.91 3.14
N ARG A 1169 18.15 31.71 2.17
CA ARG A 1169 19.46 31.53 1.53
C ARG A 1169 20.48 32.43 2.22
N ILE A 1170 21.62 31.85 2.56
CA ILE A 1170 22.72 32.50 3.26
C ILE A 1170 23.91 32.47 2.31
N ASN A 1171 24.32 33.64 1.83
CA ASN A 1171 25.43 33.79 0.90
C ASN A 1171 26.53 34.67 1.48
N LYS A 1172 27.78 34.40 1.14
CA LYS A 1172 28.86 35.36 1.38
C LYS A 1172 28.60 36.64 0.59
N SER A 1173 28.73 37.80 1.24
CA SER A 1173 28.64 39.10 0.58
C SER A 1173 29.74 39.20 -0.48
N PRO A 1174 29.42 39.57 -1.73
CA PRO A 1174 30.43 39.73 -2.78
C PRO A 1174 31.51 40.71 -2.32
N GLN A 1175 32.77 40.30 -2.44
CA GLN A 1175 33.93 41.13 -2.05
C GLN A 1175 34.63 41.72 -3.28
N THR A 1176 34.33 41.22 -4.47
CA THR A 1176 34.92 41.62 -5.75
C THR A 1176 33.84 41.79 -6.84
N CYS A 1177 34.14 42.54 -7.91
CA CYS A 1177 33.23 42.65 -9.06
C CYS A 1177 32.95 41.28 -9.73
N ASP A 1178 33.90 40.34 -9.66
CA ASP A 1178 33.72 38.96 -10.14
C ASP A 1178 32.73 38.18 -9.26
N ASP A 1179 32.70 38.44 -7.95
CA ASP A 1179 31.73 37.84 -7.04
C ASP A 1179 30.31 38.35 -7.34
N VAL A 1180 30.15 39.65 -7.63
CA VAL A 1180 28.87 40.25 -8.03
C VAL A 1180 28.31 39.57 -9.29
N TRP A 1181 29.19 39.26 -10.25
CA TRP A 1181 28.84 38.51 -11.47
C TRP A 1181 28.47 37.04 -11.17
N LYS A 1182 29.23 36.34 -10.32
CA LYS A 1182 28.97 34.93 -9.95
C LYS A 1182 27.68 34.75 -9.14
N TYR A 1183 27.26 35.76 -8.38
CA TYR A 1183 26.04 35.73 -7.59
C TYR A 1183 24.80 36.27 -8.33
N ASP A 1184 24.90 36.43 -9.66
CA ASP A 1184 23.80 36.91 -10.53
C ASP A 1184 23.24 38.28 -10.09
N MET A 1185 24.10 39.09 -9.45
CA MET A 1185 23.80 40.45 -9.00
C MET A 1185 24.22 41.51 -10.02
N GLY A 1186 24.66 41.08 -11.22
CA GLY A 1186 25.02 41.96 -12.33
C GLY A 1186 23.80 42.36 -13.17
N PHE A 1187 23.75 43.62 -13.59
CA PHE A 1187 22.73 44.09 -14.53
C PHE A 1187 22.78 43.27 -15.83
N LYS A 1188 21.65 42.66 -16.21
CA LYS A 1188 21.51 41.91 -17.47
C LYS A 1188 21.68 42.78 -18.72
N ALA A 1189 21.84 44.10 -18.56
CA ALA A 1189 22.29 45.01 -19.59
C ALA A 1189 23.40 45.91 -19.02
N ASP A 1190 24.60 45.73 -19.57
CA ASP A 1190 25.72 46.70 -19.62
C ASP A 1190 26.47 47.02 -18.31
N ILE A 1191 27.56 46.28 -18.04
CA ILE A 1191 28.73 46.83 -17.31
C ILE A 1191 30.00 46.33 -18.01
N ASN A 1192 30.72 47.28 -18.62
CA ASN A 1192 32.05 47.08 -19.18
C ASN A 1192 33.10 47.05 -18.03
N LYS A 1193 34.26 46.45 -18.30
CA LYS A 1193 35.34 45.94 -17.41
C LYS A 1193 35.94 46.89 -16.33
N ASP A 1194 35.30 48.00 -15.97
CA ASP A 1194 35.97 49.12 -15.31
C ASP A 1194 35.32 49.50 -13.94
N CYS A 1195 34.23 48.85 -13.54
CA CYS A 1195 33.53 49.07 -12.24
C CYS A 1195 33.30 50.56 -11.86
N ILE A 1196 32.94 51.43 -12.81
CA ILE A 1196 32.46 52.81 -12.55
C ILE A 1196 30.99 52.92 -12.98
N VAL A 1197 30.12 53.30 -12.04
CA VAL A 1197 28.69 53.58 -12.28
C VAL A 1197 28.53 55.05 -12.69
N ASP A 1198 27.91 55.31 -13.84
CA ASP A 1198 27.52 56.67 -14.26
C ASP A 1198 26.23 57.08 -13.52
N LEU A 1199 26.25 58.22 -12.84
CA LEU A 1199 25.21 58.73 -11.93
C LEU A 1199 23.93 59.22 -12.63
N ARG A 1200 23.69 58.83 -13.89
CA ARG A 1200 22.55 59.30 -14.69
C ARG A 1200 21.30 58.42 -14.65
N ASP A 1201 21.37 57.26 -14.01
CA ASP A 1201 20.22 56.34 -13.84
C ASP A 1201 19.61 56.37 -12.41
N GLY A 1202 19.92 57.40 -11.62
CA GLY A 1202 19.67 57.49 -10.18
C GLY A 1202 18.20 57.56 -9.71
N THR A 1203 17.20 57.56 -10.60
CA THR A 1203 15.79 57.71 -10.20
C THR A 1203 15.24 56.47 -9.48
N ILE A 1204 15.65 55.26 -9.90
CA ILE A 1204 15.22 54.00 -9.27
C ILE A 1204 15.97 53.73 -7.94
N ILE A 1205 17.20 54.23 -7.83
CA ILE A 1205 18.00 54.17 -6.60
C ILE A 1205 17.37 55.06 -5.51
N PHE A 1206 16.85 56.23 -5.89
CA PHE A 1206 16.22 57.14 -4.94
C PHE A 1206 14.88 56.62 -4.42
N GLU A 1207 14.11 55.90 -5.24
CA GLU A 1207 12.83 55.29 -4.84
C GLU A 1207 13.02 54.09 -3.92
N ASN A 1208 13.99 53.21 -4.19
CA ASN A 1208 14.28 52.06 -3.30
C ASN A 1208 14.95 52.48 -1.99
N TRP A 1209 15.79 53.52 -2.01
CA TRP A 1209 16.39 54.07 -0.78
C TRP A 1209 15.37 54.77 0.13
N LEU A 1210 14.33 55.39 -0.44
CA LEU A 1210 13.21 55.98 0.31
C LEU A 1210 12.33 54.92 0.98
N VAL A 1211 12.15 53.75 0.36
CA VAL A 1211 11.39 52.63 0.95
C VAL A 1211 12.18 51.94 2.09
N GLU A 1212 13.51 51.97 2.07
CA GLU A 1212 14.35 51.38 3.11
C GLU A 1212 14.48 52.21 4.41
N ASN A 1213 13.99 53.46 4.44
CA ASN A 1213 14.19 54.38 5.59
C ASN A 1213 12.94 55.13 6.08
N GLU A 1214 11.75 54.54 6.03
CA GLU A 1214 10.58 55.07 6.76
C GLU A 1214 10.61 54.67 8.24
N ASN A 1215 11.49 55.30 9.03
CA ASN A 1215 11.32 55.59 10.47
C ASN A 1215 12.47 56.45 10.98
N ILE A 1216 12.47 57.74 10.63
CA ILE A 1216 13.13 58.79 11.43
C ILE A 1216 12.17 59.99 11.53
N ASN A 1217 11.43 60.04 12.64
CA ASN A 1217 11.32 61.22 13.48
C ASN A 1217 11.41 60.76 14.94
#